data_AF-A0A3B3V926-F1
#
_entry.id   AF-A0A3B3V926-F1
#
_cell.length_a   1.000
_cell.length_b   1.000
_cell.length_c   1.000
_cell.angle_alpha   90.00
_cell.angle_beta   90.00
_cell.angle_gamma   90.00
#
_symmetry.space_group_name_H-M   'P 1'
#
loop_
_entity.id
_entity.type
_entity.pdbx_description
1 polymer ?
#
loop_
_entity_poly.entity_id
_entity_poly.type
_entity_poly.pdbx_seq_one_letter_code
_entity_poly.pdbx_strand_id
1 'polypeptide(L)'
;MARCIGQNQIEIVPYECPTIKPITCANGKDPVLVYDYYHCCQQYECDCECEGWGDPHYITFDGKYYSYQGNCTYYLMKEIRPTHNLEILIENVHCDPTEDVSCPRALIVNYGAQSIKLINFNLGGRPDLKAFKNEDEDNLRLPYFKDGVKVVSTGVNLVLEILRLNVVVKFGRTGFSINLPYEYFGGNTQGHCGTCSNNQDDDCRLRNGTVVENCGVMADDWLLEKDKGKTGCLPKRTPPQKTCKHNPDSVCELLKDSSGVFAACHSQISPDNFYTGCVFDGCYVHNRAVECTSLETYAAACAEIGICIDWRNHTKICASNCPLGKIYRSCGPADQPSCEDNPNDPVVNYTTEGCFCPEGQKLFSKESNICVKSCGCLDPTGTSREFNETFEYNCQTCVCNESTKTVTCKPKTCPPTALPRCMGPGYVLVNKTDPSDQCCNVHVCQCQSHACPDINMNCDVGFMPNISVPEGKCCPERTCEPKRVCVLNSVEYPPGSSVPGQKCENCFCSSNSSSGGLMEIKCEKQQCEKTCRKGFEYKKTNSDDCCGTCVQTQCVFVVNGTETLLKGETWSPTENKCESKTCVKNGETFTVTNKHIICPAFQESNCKNDTIQTAANGCCKICVEKEKACRLFNRTTPINHNGCQTELNMPSCEGSCDTFTKYSEAAAAMEHSCSCCKERRASNRTVTLACEDGTHVQFTYVHVEECGCGHTECTTPAALHVRRKRRFTLQ
;
A
#
# COMPACT_ATOMS: atom_id res chain seq x y z
N MET A 1 -9.30 -68.34 -54.87
CA MET A 1 -9.32 -69.38 -53.82
C MET A 1 -8.61 -70.64 -54.30
N ALA A 2 -7.82 -71.27 -53.43
CA ALA A 2 -7.16 -72.56 -53.72
C ALA A 2 -7.97 -73.70 -53.07
N ARG A 3 -8.42 -74.67 -53.87
CA ARG A 3 -9.13 -75.87 -53.40
C ARG A 3 -8.23 -77.09 -53.60
N CYS A 4 -8.01 -77.86 -52.53
CA CYS A 4 -7.32 -79.14 -52.65
C CYS A 4 -8.29 -80.18 -53.23
N ILE A 5 -7.96 -80.75 -54.39
CA ILE A 5 -8.77 -81.78 -55.07
C ILE A 5 -8.21 -83.20 -54.84
N GLY A 6 -7.23 -83.34 -53.93
CA GLY A 6 -6.54 -84.60 -53.62
C GLY A 6 -5.24 -84.80 -54.42
N GLN A 7 -4.47 -85.82 -54.05
CA GLN A 7 -3.22 -86.21 -54.74
C GLN A 7 -2.17 -85.09 -54.92
N ASN A 8 -2.02 -84.20 -53.93
CA ASN A 8 -1.16 -82.99 -54.04
C ASN A 8 -1.53 -82.06 -55.21
N GLN A 9 -2.75 -82.13 -55.76
CA GLN A 9 -3.25 -81.19 -56.76
C GLN A 9 -4.12 -80.11 -56.11
N ILE A 10 -3.84 -78.87 -56.52
CA ILE A 10 -4.56 -77.67 -56.09
C ILE A 10 -5.24 -77.08 -57.32
N GLU A 11 -6.53 -76.84 -57.21
CA GLU A 11 -7.31 -76.09 -58.19
C GLU A 11 -7.41 -74.64 -57.73
N ILE A 12 -7.07 -73.70 -58.61
CA ILE A 12 -7.25 -72.26 -58.37
C ILE A 12 -8.57 -71.85 -58.99
N VAL A 13 -9.54 -71.54 -58.14
CA VAL A 13 -10.84 -70.98 -58.56
C VAL A 13 -10.77 -69.45 -58.41
N PRO A 14 -11.08 -68.68 -59.47
CA PRO A 14 -11.19 -67.22 -59.37
C PRO A 14 -12.17 -66.82 -58.26
N TYR A 15 -11.78 -65.87 -57.41
CA TYR A 15 -12.68 -65.29 -56.43
C TYR A 15 -13.25 -64.00 -57.01
N GLU A 16 -14.51 -64.03 -57.41
CA GLU A 16 -15.19 -62.88 -57.99
C GLU A 16 -15.74 -61.98 -56.89
N CYS A 17 -15.29 -60.73 -56.86
CA CYS A 17 -15.75 -59.78 -55.87
C CYS A 17 -17.17 -59.30 -56.17
N PRO A 18 -18.05 -59.22 -55.17
CA PRO A 18 -19.34 -58.58 -55.32
C PRO A 18 -19.16 -57.09 -55.64
N THR A 19 -20.14 -56.51 -56.33
CA THR A 19 -20.17 -55.06 -56.55
C THR A 19 -20.25 -54.33 -55.22
N ILE A 20 -19.33 -53.40 -54.99
CA ILE A 20 -19.28 -52.59 -53.77
C ILE A 20 -20.56 -51.73 -53.71
N LYS A 21 -21.32 -51.86 -52.63
CA LYS A 21 -22.55 -51.09 -52.40
C LYS A 21 -22.28 -49.98 -51.38
N PRO A 22 -22.67 -48.73 -51.64
CA PRO A 22 -22.58 -47.69 -50.64
C PRO A 22 -23.49 -48.03 -49.45
N ILE A 23 -23.02 -47.74 -48.25
CA ILE A 23 -23.77 -47.89 -46.99
C ILE A 23 -23.87 -46.53 -46.31
N THR A 24 -24.71 -46.45 -45.28
CA THR A 24 -24.76 -45.31 -44.37
C THR A 24 -24.44 -45.82 -42.97
N CYS A 25 -23.52 -45.16 -42.29
CA CYS A 25 -23.17 -45.53 -40.93
C CYS A 25 -24.19 -44.97 -39.94
N ALA A 26 -24.63 -45.81 -39.01
CA ALA A 26 -25.60 -45.48 -37.97
C ALA A 26 -25.07 -44.40 -37.02
N ASN A 27 -23.75 -44.33 -36.84
CA ASN A 27 -23.07 -43.26 -36.10
C ASN A 27 -22.88 -41.97 -36.91
N GLY A 28 -23.32 -41.94 -38.18
CA GLY A 28 -23.25 -40.76 -39.04
C GLY A 28 -21.89 -40.47 -39.67
N LYS A 29 -20.85 -41.29 -39.40
CA LYS A 29 -19.54 -41.14 -40.02
C LYS A 29 -19.52 -41.57 -41.49
N ASP A 30 -18.50 -41.11 -42.21
CA ASP A 30 -18.19 -41.60 -43.54
C ASP A 30 -17.78 -43.09 -43.51
N PRO A 31 -18.34 -43.94 -44.39
CA PRO A 31 -17.92 -45.34 -44.49
C PRO A 31 -16.47 -45.49 -44.95
N VAL A 32 -15.79 -46.51 -44.43
CA VAL A 32 -14.42 -46.86 -44.80
C VAL A 32 -14.38 -48.13 -45.65
N LEU A 33 -13.40 -48.24 -46.54
CA LEU A 33 -13.17 -49.46 -47.31
C LEU A 33 -12.28 -50.41 -46.50
N VAL A 34 -12.82 -51.59 -46.20
CA VAL A 34 -12.07 -52.68 -45.56
C VAL A 34 -12.04 -53.89 -46.47
N TYR A 35 -11.06 -54.75 -46.26
CA TYR A 35 -11.04 -56.05 -46.93
C TYR A 35 -11.93 -57.05 -46.21
N ASP A 36 -12.51 -57.96 -46.99
CA ASP A 36 -13.19 -59.13 -46.47
C ASP A 36 -12.23 -60.05 -45.70
N TYR A 37 -12.79 -61.05 -45.01
CA TYR A 37 -12.03 -62.00 -44.20
C TYR A 37 -10.91 -62.73 -44.98
N TYR A 38 -11.06 -62.88 -46.30
CA TYR A 38 -10.07 -63.54 -47.16
C TYR A 38 -9.01 -62.57 -47.71
N HIS A 39 -9.07 -61.29 -47.37
CA HIS A 39 -8.23 -60.21 -47.91
C HIS A 39 -8.22 -60.17 -49.45
N CYS A 40 -9.35 -60.49 -50.07
CA CYS A 40 -9.50 -60.59 -51.52
C CYS A 40 -10.38 -59.48 -52.11
N CYS A 41 -11.43 -59.06 -51.39
CA CYS A 41 -12.41 -58.10 -51.88
C CYS A 41 -12.61 -56.97 -50.89
N GLN A 42 -12.88 -55.77 -51.40
CA GLN A 42 -13.19 -54.62 -50.57
C GLN A 42 -14.70 -54.46 -50.39
N GLN A 43 -15.10 -54.03 -49.20
CA GLN A 43 -16.47 -53.65 -48.87
C GLN A 43 -16.47 -52.39 -48.00
N TYR A 44 -17.57 -51.64 -48.04
CA TYR A 44 -17.75 -50.53 -47.12
C TYR A 44 -18.18 -51.06 -45.76
N GLU A 45 -17.56 -50.54 -44.72
CA GLU A 45 -17.91 -50.77 -43.32
C GLU A 45 -17.83 -49.44 -42.56
N CYS A 46 -18.23 -49.46 -41.30
CA CYS A 46 -18.28 -48.27 -40.45
C CYS A 46 -17.33 -48.44 -39.28
N ASP A 47 -16.33 -47.56 -39.20
CA ASP A 47 -15.47 -47.50 -38.01
C ASP A 47 -16.28 -47.09 -36.78
N CYS A 48 -15.84 -47.60 -35.64
CA CYS A 48 -16.55 -47.48 -34.37
C CYS A 48 -16.03 -46.26 -33.61
N GLU A 49 -16.91 -45.34 -33.21
CA GLU A 49 -16.56 -44.26 -32.29
C GLU A 49 -17.52 -44.21 -31.10
N CYS A 50 -16.97 -44.30 -29.90
CA CYS A 50 -17.70 -44.11 -28.66
C CYS A 50 -17.22 -42.83 -27.99
N GLU A 51 -18.15 -42.00 -27.56
CA GLU A 51 -17.87 -40.72 -26.92
C GLU A 51 -18.60 -40.61 -25.59
N GLY A 52 -18.02 -39.86 -24.67
CA GLY A 52 -18.73 -39.42 -23.48
C GLY A 52 -18.21 -38.07 -23.03
N TRP A 53 -19.12 -37.18 -22.67
CA TRP A 53 -18.79 -35.84 -22.18
C TRP A 53 -19.71 -35.46 -21.05
N GLY A 54 -19.13 -34.78 -20.06
CA GLY A 54 -19.75 -34.79 -18.75
C GLY A 54 -19.98 -36.23 -18.26
N ASP A 55 -20.60 -36.35 -17.10
CA ASP A 55 -21.28 -37.57 -16.70
C ASP A 55 -22.64 -37.04 -16.25
N PRO A 56 -23.64 -37.19 -17.15
CA PRO A 56 -23.98 -38.53 -17.59
C PRO A 56 -24.00 -38.86 -19.09
N HIS A 57 -23.42 -38.11 -20.03
CA HIS A 57 -23.69 -38.35 -21.47
C HIS A 57 -22.76 -39.35 -22.14
N TYR A 58 -23.33 -40.31 -22.87
CA TYR A 58 -22.62 -41.34 -23.63
C TYR A 58 -23.22 -41.50 -25.03
N ILE A 59 -22.37 -41.73 -26.01
CA ILE A 59 -22.71 -42.18 -27.38
C ILE A 59 -21.98 -43.50 -27.61
N THR A 60 -22.72 -44.55 -27.95
CA THR A 60 -22.18 -45.88 -28.29
C THR A 60 -21.47 -45.87 -29.64
N PHE A 61 -20.75 -46.95 -29.96
CA PHE A 61 -20.03 -47.13 -31.21
C PHE A 61 -20.89 -46.96 -32.47
N ASP A 62 -22.17 -47.34 -32.39
CA ASP A 62 -23.15 -47.24 -33.47
C ASP A 62 -24.01 -45.96 -33.40
N GLY A 63 -23.71 -45.04 -32.47
CA GLY A 63 -24.30 -43.70 -32.40
C GLY A 63 -25.50 -43.54 -31.46
N LYS A 64 -25.82 -44.53 -30.62
CA LYS A 64 -26.93 -44.46 -29.67
C LYS A 64 -26.57 -43.59 -28.48
N TYR A 65 -27.33 -42.50 -28.30
CA TYR A 65 -27.19 -41.63 -27.15
C TYR A 65 -27.95 -42.18 -25.92
N TYR A 66 -27.31 -42.17 -24.76
CA TYR A 66 -27.96 -42.43 -23.48
C TYR A 66 -27.28 -41.67 -22.34
N SER A 67 -27.98 -41.57 -21.21
CA SER A 67 -27.44 -40.95 -20.00
C SER A 67 -27.30 -41.95 -18.85
N TYR A 68 -26.17 -41.94 -18.15
CA TYR A 68 -25.90 -42.80 -16.99
C TYR A 68 -25.10 -42.06 -15.92
N GLN A 69 -25.50 -42.19 -14.64
CA GLN A 69 -24.79 -41.63 -13.48
C GLN A 69 -24.27 -42.76 -12.59
N GLY A 70 -22.97 -42.78 -12.32
CA GLY A 70 -22.42 -43.74 -11.37
C GLY A 70 -20.98 -43.43 -11.01
N ASN A 71 -20.64 -43.49 -9.72
CA ASN A 71 -19.34 -43.07 -9.18
C ASN A 71 -18.37 -44.23 -8.93
N CYS A 72 -18.38 -45.21 -9.83
CA CYS A 72 -17.60 -46.44 -9.73
C CYS A 72 -16.75 -46.66 -10.99
N THR A 73 -16.03 -47.78 -11.04
CA THR A 73 -15.33 -48.20 -12.25
C THR A 73 -16.21 -49.10 -13.11
N TYR A 74 -16.32 -48.82 -14.41
CA TYR A 74 -17.15 -49.58 -15.36
C TYR A 74 -16.35 -50.00 -16.60
N TYR A 75 -16.80 -51.05 -17.27
CA TYR A 75 -16.28 -51.43 -18.59
C TYR A 75 -16.90 -50.53 -19.68
N LEU A 76 -16.10 -49.64 -20.28
CA LEU A 76 -16.51 -48.91 -21.47
C LEU A 76 -16.56 -49.84 -22.68
N MET A 77 -15.47 -50.55 -22.89
CA MET A 77 -15.32 -51.49 -23.99
C MET A 77 -14.51 -52.70 -23.52
N LYS A 78 -14.98 -53.87 -23.91
CA LYS A 78 -14.27 -55.13 -23.80
C LYS A 78 -14.51 -55.93 -25.07
N GLU A 79 -13.52 -56.70 -25.51
CA GLU A 79 -13.73 -57.64 -26.61
C GLU A 79 -14.71 -58.76 -26.22
N ILE A 80 -15.60 -59.17 -27.13
CA ILE A 80 -16.44 -60.36 -26.98
C ILE A 80 -15.57 -61.61 -27.03
N ARG A 81 -14.69 -61.67 -28.03
CA ARG A 81 -13.64 -62.67 -28.19
C ARG A 81 -12.29 -61.95 -28.08
N PRO A 82 -11.43 -62.26 -27.09
CA PRO A 82 -10.20 -61.53 -26.80
C PRO A 82 -9.10 -61.85 -27.83
N THR A 83 -9.31 -61.38 -29.06
CA THR A 83 -8.40 -61.45 -30.19
C THR A 83 -7.16 -60.59 -29.99
N HIS A 84 -7.33 -59.36 -29.48
CA HIS A 84 -6.25 -58.41 -29.26
C HIS A 84 -5.99 -58.14 -27.77
N ASN A 85 -6.83 -58.68 -26.89
CA ASN A 85 -6.80 -58.47 -25.44
C ASN A 85 -6.89 -56.98 -25.07
N LEU A 86 -7.77 -56.24 -25.75
CA LEU A 86 -8.12 -54.85 -25.45
C LEU A 86 -9.32 -54.80 -24.51
N GLU A 87 -9.18 -54.06 -23.42
CA GLU A 87 -10.27 -53.61 -22.57
C GLU A 87 -10.03 -52.16 -22.11
N ILE A 88 -11.10 -51.38 -22.03
CA ILE A 88 -11.08 -49.97 -21.64
C ILE A 88 -12.09 -49.78 -20.51
N LEU A 89 -11.60 -49.26 -19.39
CA LEU A 89 -12.39 -48.98 -18.19
C LEU A 89 -12.51 -47.46 -18.00
N ILE A 90 -13.63 -47.04 -17.43
CA ILE A 90 -13.85 -45.68 -16.96
C ILE A 90 -13.98 -45.68 -15.44
N GLU A 91 -13.21 -44.84 -14.77
CA GLU A 91 -13.28 -44.60 -13.33
C GLU A 91 -14.00 -43.27 -13.11
N ASN A 92 -15.24 -43.34 -12.64
CA ASN A 92 -16.04 -42.19 -12.29
C ASN A 92 -15.95 -41.90 -10.80
N VAL A 93 -16.03 -40.63 -10.42
CA VAL A 93 -16.04 -40.18 -9.03
C VAL A 93 -17.13 -39.15 -8.82
N HIS A 94 -17.50 -38.95 -7.57
CA HIS A 94 -18.33 -37.81 -7.20
C HIS A 94 -17.53 -36.51 -7.32
N CYS A 95 -17.94 -35.62 -8.21
CA CYS A 95 -17.24 -34.36 -8.46
C CYS A 95 -17.91 -33.15 -7.80
N ASP A 96 -19.20 -33.21 -7.53
CA ASP A 96 -19.92 -32.15 -6.82
C ASP A 96 -20.72 -32.73 -5.64
N PRO A 97 -20.36 -32.40 -4.38
CA PRO A 97 -21.05 -32.91 -3.19
C PRO A 97 -22.46 -32.31 -2.97
N THR A 98 -22.84 -31.27 -3.72
CA THR A 98 -24.12 -30.56 -3.59
C THR A 98 -25.16 -30.99 -4.61
N GLU A 99 -24.73 -31.33 -5.83
CA GLU A 99 -25.63 -31.70 -6.94
C GLU A 99 -25.74 -33.22 -7.16
N ASP A 100 -25.02 -34.01 -6.37
CA ASP A 100 -25.02 -35.46 -6.40
C ASP A 100 -24.67 -36.04 -7.81
N VAL A 101 -23.71 -35.43 -8.49
CA VAL A 101 -23.25 -35.78 -9.85
C VAL A 101 -21.90 -36.49 -9.85
N SER A 102 -21.77 -37.45 -10.76
CA SER A 102 -20.53 -38.16 -11.04
C SER A 102 -19.78 -37.50 -12.20
N CYS A 103 -18.46 -37.64 -12.26
CA CYS A 103 -17.60 -37.16 -13.34
C CYS A 103 -16.52 -38.22 -13.65
N PRO A 104 -16.10 -38.34 -14.92
CA PRO A 104 -15.02 -39.25 -15.27
C PRO A 104 -13.69 -38.71 -14.76
N ARG A 105 -13.02 -39.49 -13.90
CA ARG A 105 -11.72 -39.16 -13.32
C ARG A 105 -10.57 -39.74 -14.13
N ALA A 106 -10.74 -40.96 -14.61
CA ALA A 106 -9.70 -41.65 -15.37
C ALA A 106 -10.27 -42.64 -16.39
N LEU A 107 -9.51 -42.86 -17.46
CA LEU A 107 -9.63 -44.05 -18.29
C LEU A 107 -8.45 -44.98 -18.03
N ILE A 108 -8.73 -46.28 -18.01
CA ILE A 108 -7.70 -47.33 -17.90
C ILE A 108 -7.78 -48.18 -19.15
N VAL A 109 -6.72 -48.13 -19.97
CA VAL A 109 -6.61 -48.88 -21.21
C VAL A 109 -5.67 -50.05 -20.98
N ASN A 110 -6.21 -51.27 -21.02
CA ASN A 110 -5.43 -52.50 -20.92
C ASN A 110 -5.31 -53.11 -22.32
N TYR A 111 -4.07 -53.35 -22.75
CA TYR A 111 -3.74 -53.93 -24.04
C TYR A 111 -2.60 -54.95 -23.89
N GLY A 112 -2.93 -56.23 -24.03
CA GLY A 112 -1.99 -57.32 -23.79
C GLY A 112 -1.49 -57.32 -22.34
N ALA A 113 -0.19 -57.09 -22.14
CA ALA A 113 0.43 -57.00 -20.81
C ALA A 113 0.62 -55.54 -20.31
N GLN A 114 0.15 -54.55 -21.08
CA GLN A 114 0.28 -53.14 -20.72
C GLN A 114 -1.04 -52.62 -20.17
N SER A 115 -0.99 -51.91 -19.05
CA SER A 115 -2.09 -51.14 -18.49
C SER A 115 -1.67 -49.68 -18.39
N ILE A 116 -2.38 -48.78 -19.07
CA ILE A 116 -2.12 -47.34 -19.04
C ILE A 116 -3.35 -46.62 -18.47
N LYS A 117 -3.15 -45.90 -17.37
CA LYS A 117 -4.18 -45.06 -16.75
C LYS A 117 -3.98 -43.61 -17.17
N LEU A 118 -4.96 -43.04 -17.87
CA LEU A 118 -5.07 -41.62 -18.20
C LEU A 118 -5.94 -40.96 -17.13
N ILE A 119 -5.46 -39.95 -16.41
CA ILE A 119 -6.18 -39.36 -15.27
C ILE A 119 -6.17 -37.83 -15.33
N ASN A 120 -7.30 -37.24 -14.93
CA ASN A 120 -7.42 -35.81 -14.67
C ASN A 120 -7.62 -35.60 -13.15
N PHE A 121 -6.64 -34.97 -12.50
CA PHE A 121 -6.71 -34.68 -11.06
C PHE A 121 -7.57 -33.47 -10.72
N ASN A 122 -7.86 -32.60 -11.70
CA ASN A 122 -8.65 -31.39 -11.50
C ASN A 122 -9.91 -31.40 -12.38
N LEU A 123 -11.04 -31.79 -11.79
CA LEU A 123 -12.32 -31.91 -12.48
C LEU A 123 -13.13 -30.60 -12.54
N GLY A 124 -12.80 -29.61 -11.70
CA GLY A 124 -13.55 -28.35 -11.58
C GLY A 124 -12.86 -27.13 -12.21
N GLY A 125 -11.76 -27.30 -12.94
CA GLY A 125 -10.95 -26.18 -13.42
C GLY A 125 -9.99 -26.53 -14.55
N ARG A 126 -8.81 -25.90 -14.56
CA ARG A 126 -7.76 -26.19 -15.54
C ARG A 126 -7.32 -27.66 -15.41
N PRO A 127 -7.31 -28.46 -16.48
CA PRO A 127 -6.95 -29.88 -16.42
C PRO A 127 -5.58 -30.12 -15.79
N ASP A 128 -5.49 -31.09 -14.88
CA ASP A 128 -4.22 -31.62 -14.35
C ASP A 128 -4.09 -33.07 -14.84
N LEU A 129 -3.55 -33.20 -16.05
CA LEU A 129 -3.52 -34.44 -16.82
C LEU A 129 -2.21 -35.20 -16.59
N LYS A 130 -2.33 -36.46 -16.19
CA LYS A 130 -1.18 -37.36 -15.99
C LYS A 130 -1.50 -38.75 -16.52
N ALA A 131 -0.45 -39.50 -16.85
CA ALA A 131 -0.56 -40.88 -17.28
C ALA A 131 0.30 -41.78 -16.38
N PHE A 132 -0.19 -42.98 -16.09
CA PHE A 132 0.50 -43.97 -15.25
C PHE A 132 0.51 -45.33 -15.93
N LYS A 133 1.48 -46.19 -15.60
CA LYS A 133 1.59 -47.53 -16.17
C LYS A 133 1.47 -48.58 -15.06
N ASN A 134 0.75 -49.68 -15.31
CA ASN A 134 0.73 -50.90 -14.48
C ASN A 134 0.55 -50.68 -12.95
N GLU A 135 -0.43 -49.87 -12.56
CA GLU A 135 -0.67 -49.47 -11.15
C GLU A 135 0.51 -48.77 -10.45
N ASP A 136 1.60 -48.44 -11.15
CA ASP A 136 2.72 -47.66 -10.60
C ASP A 136 2.26 -46.25 -10.20
N GLU A 137 2.80 -45.75 -9.08
CA GLU A 137 2.55 -44.38 -8.60
C GLU A 137 3.39 -43.32 -9.37
N ASP A 138 4.38 -43.74 -10.15
CA ASP A 138 5.27 -42.82 -10.87
C ASP A 138 4.64 -42.32 -12.18
N ASN A 139 4.59 -41.00 -12.32
CA ASN A 139 4.03 -40.33 -13.50
C ASN A 139 4.85 -40.64 -14.76
N LEU A 140 4.16 -41.07 -15.82
CA LEU A 140 4.74 -41.31 -17.14
C LEU A 140 5.25 -40.01 -17.74
N ARG A 141 6.52 -39.97 -18.15
CA ARG A 141 7.05 -38.83 -18.90
C ARG A 141 6.46 -38.83 -20.31
N LEU A 142 5.74 -37.76 -20.65
CA LEU A 142 5.15 -37.56 -21.99
C LEU A 142 6.08 -36.70 -22.87
N PRO A 143 6.11 -36.93 -24.20
CA PRO A 143 5.44 -38.01 -24.92
C PRO A 143 6.06 -39.39 -24.57
N TYR A 144 5.21 -40.39 -24.41
CA TYR A 144 5.62 -41.78 -24.14
C TYR A 144 5.45 -42.62 -25.40
N PHE A 145 6.43 -43.47 -25.68
CA PHE A 145 6.37 -44.41 -26.78
C PHE A 145 7.05 -45.73 -26.41
N LYS A 146 6.30 -46.83 -26.36
CA LYS A 146 6.86 -48.16 -26.11
C LYS A 146 5.91 -49.25 -26.58
N ASP A 147 6.45 -50.33 -27.13
CA ASP A 147 5.72 -51.55 -27.49
C ASP A 147 4.47 -51.28 -28.37
N GLY A 148 4.56 -50.30 -29.27
CA GLY A 148 3.48 -49.90 -30.17
C GLY A 148 2.38 -49.03 -29.55
N VAL A 149 2.51 -48.66 -28.28
CA VAL A 149 1.63 -47.73 -27.57
C VAL A 149 2.30 -46.37 -27.46
N LYS A 150 1.58 -45.33 -27.88
CA LYS A 150 2.01 -43.93 -27.82
C LYS A 150 1.05 -43.16 -26.91
N VAL A 151 1.56 -42.32 -26.02
CA VAL A 151 0.75 -41.41 -25.20
C VAL A 151 1.30 -40.01 -25.31
N VAL A 152 0.44 -39.05 -25.66
CA VAL A 152 0.78 -37.63 -25.78
C VAL A 152 -0.24 -36.79 -25.02
N SER A 153 0.15 -35.58 -24.63
CA SER A 153 -0.76 -34.59 -24.05
C SER A 153 -0.98 -33.46 -25.05
N THR A 154 -2.23 -33.04 -25.22
CA THR A 154 -2.58 -31.81 -25.95
C THR A 154 -2.74 -30.61 -25.04
N GLY A 155 -2.40 -30.75 -23.76
CA GLY A 155 -2.64 -29.74 -22.72
C GLY A 155 -4.07 -29.71 -22.19
N VAL A 156 -5.06 -30.14 -22.98
CA VAL A 156 -6.47 -30.30 -22.55
C VAL A 156 -6.94 -31.74 -22.52
N ASN A 157 -6.33 -32.63 -23.32
CA ASN A 157 -6.61 -34.06 -23.37
C ASN A 157 -5.30 -34.87 -23.40
N LEU A 158 -5.35 -36.08 -22.89
CA LEU A 158 -4.38 -37.14 -23.14
C LEU A 158 -4.87 -37.96 -24.33
N VAL A 159 -3.96 -38.26 -25.26
CA VAL A 159 -4.25 -39.09 -26.43
C VAL A 159 -3.35 -40.32 -26.38
N LEU A 160 -3.97 -41.50 -26.34
CA LEU A 160 -3.34 -42.80 -26.40
C LEU A 160 -3.62 -43.44 -27.75
N GLU A 161 -2.56 -43.83 -28.47
CA GLU A 161 -2.64 -44.53 -29.75
C GLU A 161 -2.05 -45.93 -29.62
N ILE A 162 -2.76 -46.95 -30.13
CA ILE A 162 -2.21 -48.30 -30.33
C ILE A 162 -1.95 -48.46 -31.83
N LEU A 163 -0.71 -48.18 -32.24
CA LEU A 163 -0.36 -48.00 -33.65
C LEU A 163 -0.60 -49.23 -34.53
N ARG A 164 -0.51 -50.44 -33.96
CA ARG A 164 -0.70 -51.69 -34.71
C ARG A 164 -2.15 -51.97 -35.07
N LEU A 165 -3.08 -51.35 -34.34
CA LEU A 165 -4.52 -51.56 -34.47
C LEU A 165 -5.26 -50.27 -34.83
N ASN A 166 -4.52 -49.18 -35.08
CA ASN A 166 -5.04 -47.82 -35.30
C ASN A 166 -6.11 -47.40 -34.27
N VAL A 167 -6.00 -47.85 -33.02
CA VAL A 167 -6.91 -47.44 -31.94
C VAL A 167 -6.46 -46.09 -31.40
N VAL A 168 -7.41 -45.18 -31.21
CA VAL A 168 -7.17 -43.86 -30.61
C VAL A 168 -8.13 -43.64 -29.45
N VAL A 169 -7.58 -43.42 -28.25
CA VAL A 169 -8.33 -43.10 -27.03
C VAL A 169 -7.95 -41.71 -26.57
N LYS A 170 -8.92 -40.82 -26.43
CA LYS A 170 -8.75 -39.46 -25.91
C LYS A 170 -9.45 -39.34 -24.56
N PHE A 171 -8.81 -38.69 -23.60
CA PHE A 171 -9.38 -38.43 -22.27
C PHE A 171 -8.87 -37.12 -21.68
N GLY A 172 -9.75 -36.26 -21.17
CA GLY A 172 -9.32 -35.06 -20.47
C GLY A 172 -10.46 -34.12 -20.10
N ARG A 173 -10.36 -32.85 -20.52
CA ARG A 173 -11.28 -31.78 -20.10
C ARG A 173 -12.69 -31.97 -20.65
N THR A 174 -12.80 -32.33 -21.93
CA THR A 174 -14.07 -32.40 -22.67
C THR A 174 -14.76 -33.75 -22.52
N GLY A 175 -14.16 -34.68 -21.77
CA GLY A 175 -14.64 -36.06 -21.62
C GLY A 175 -13.68 -37.06 -22.27
N PHE A 176 -14.23 -38.04 -22.98
CA PHE A 176 -13.46 -39.06 -23.68
C PHE A 176 -14.01 -39.37 -25.09
N SER A 177 -13.13 -39.88 -25.95
CA SER A 177 -13.51 -40.54 -27.20
C SER A 177 -12.66 -41.77 -27.44
N ILE A 178 -13.26 -42.82 -28.01
CA ILE A 178 -12.63 -44.11 -28.31
C ILE A 178 -12.94 -44.43 -29.75
N ASN A 179 -11.92 -44.39 -30.60
CA ASN A 179 -12.00 -44.77 -32.01
C ASN A 179 -11.38 -46.15 -32.21
N LEU A 180 -12.18 -47.08 -32.74
CA LEU A 180 -11.78 -48.45 -33.05
C LEU A 180 -12.04 -48.74 -34.53
N PRO A 181 -11.04 -49.21 -35.29
CA PRO A 181 -11.28 -49.61 -36.67
C PRO A 181 -12.14 -50.87 -36.78
N TYR A 182 -13.08 -50.87 -37.72
CA TYR A 182 -13.95 -52.01 -37.98
C TYR A 182 -13.15 -53.27 -38.33
N GLU A 183 -12.04 -53.13 -39.07
CA GLU A 183 -11.17 -54.23 -39.49
C GLU A 183 -10.75 -55.15 -38.33
N TYR A 184 -10.55 -54.59 -37.13
CA TYR A 184 -10.10 -55.35 -35.96
C TYR A 184 -11.20 -55.63 -34.94
N PHE A 185 -12.23 -54.77 -34.86
CA PHE A 185 -13.20 -54.78 -33.76
C PHE A 185 -14.67 -54.92 -34.20
N GLY A 186 -14.95 -54.97 -35.51
CA GLY A 186 -16.29 -55.15 -36.06
C GLY A 186 -17.00 -56.36 -35.48
N GLY A 187 -18.17 -56.13 -34.89
CA GLY A 187 -19.00 -57.14 -34.23
C GLY A 187 -18.35 -57.81 -33.01
N ASN A 188 -17.26 -57.26 -32.46
CA ASN A 188 -16.48 -57.87 -31.37
C ASN A 188 -16.36 -57.00 -30.13
N THR A 189 -17.19 -55.96 -29.96
CA THR A 189 -17.18 -55.08 -28.78
C THR A 189 -18.41 -55.27 -27.91
N GLN A 190 -18.27 -55.00 -26.61
CA GLN A 190 -19.34 -55.00 -25.61
C GLN A 190 -18.94 -54.08 -24.43
N GLY A 191 -19.92 -53.56 -23.69
CA GLY A 191 -19.69 -52.61 -22.59
C GLY A 191 -20.64 -51.42 -22.68
N HIS A 192 -20.33 -50.33 -21.99
CA HIS A 192 -21.09 -49.08 -22.10
C HIS A 192 -21.11 -48.51 -23.53
N CYS A 193 -20.05 -48.71 -24.29
CA CYS A 193 -19.96 -48.28 -25.68
C CYS A 193 -20.74 -49.17 -26.67
N GLY A 194 -21.46 -50.20 -26.21
CA GLY A 194 -22.28 -51.05 -27.06
C GLY A 194 -21.48 -51.97 -28.00
N THR A 195 -22.13 -52.37 -29.09
CA THR A 195 -21.49 -53.21 -30.12
C THR A 195 -21.05 -52.34 -31.30
N CYS A 196 -20.03 -52.78 -32.05
CA CYS A 196 -19.64 -52.14 -33.29
C CYS A 196 -20.23 -52.94 -34.46
N SER A 197 -21.55 -52.84 -34.64
CA SER A 197 -22.29 -53.65 -35.60
C SER A 197 -23.01 -52.81 -36.65
N ASN A 198 -22.87 -51.48 -36.58
CA ASN A 198 -23.64 -50.51 -37.34
C ASN A 198 -25.15 -50.59 -37.07
N ASN A 199 -25.56 -50.95 -35.84
CA ASN A 199 -26.96 -51.14 -35.44
C ASN A 199 -27.22 -50.70 -33.99
N GLN A 200 -27.86 -49.52 -33.82
CA GLN A 200 -28.21 -48.97 -32.50
C GLN A 200 -29.20 -49.83 -31.68
N ASP A 201 -29.92 -50.76 -32.29
CA ASP A 201 -30.92 -51.56 -31.57
C ASP A 201 -30.29 -52.63 -30.68
N ASP A 202 -29.05 -53.04 -30.94
CA ASP A 202 -28.35 -54.07 -30.16
C ASP A 202 -27.30 -53.54 -29.16
N ASP A 203 -27.13 -52.22 -29.12
CA ASP A 203 -26.12 -51.55 -28.31
C ASP A 203 -26.29 -51.76 -26.80
N CYS A 204 -27.53 -51.78 -26.31
CA CYS A 204 -27.83 -51.89 -24.88
C CYS A 204 -27.72 -53.36 -24.40
N ARG A 205 -26.56 -54.00 -24.60
CA ARG A 205 -26.30 -55.44 -24.38
C ARG A 205 -25.66 -55.75 -23.04
N LEU A 206 -26.32 -56.59 -22.23
CA LEU A 206 -25.81 -57.10 -20.95
C LEU A 206 -24.65 -58.10 -21.15
N ARG A 207 -23.89 -58.40 -20.08
CA ARG A 207 -22.80 -59.40 -20.09
C ARG A 207 -23.22 -60.80 -20.50
N ASN A 208 -24.47 -61.16 -20.22
CA ASN A 208 -25.03 -62.45 -20.61
C ASN A 208 -25.46 -62.50 -22.09
N GLY A 209 -25.33 -61.39 -22.82
CA GLY A 209 -25.69 -61.24 -24.23
C GLY A 209 -27.12 -60.79 -24.49
N THR A 210 -27.95 -60.59 -23.45
CA THR A 210 -29.33 -60.08 -23.59
C THR A 210 -29.32 -58.60 -23.93
N VAL A 211 -30.14 -58.17 -24.89
CA VAL A 211 -30.34 -56.75 -25.22
C VAL A 211 -31.53 -56.22 -24.43
N VAL A 212 -31.35 -55.08 -23.75
CA VAL A 212 -32.40 -54.41 -22.97
C VAL A 212 -32.76 -53.06 -23.60
N GLU A 213 -33.94 -52.54 -23.31
CA GLU A 213 -34.39 -51.27 -23.88
C GLU A 213 -33.64 -50.05 -23.31
N ASN A 214 -33.35 -50.08 -22.00
CA ASN A 214 -32.70 -48.97 -21.29
C ASN A 214 -31.20 -49.24 -21.12
N CYS A 215 -30.36 -48.47 -21.83
CA CYS A 215 -28.90 -48.54 -21.73
C CYS A 215 -28.36 -48.20 -20.33
N GLY A 216 -29.10 -47.51 -19.46
CA GLY A 216 -28.73 -47.34 -18.06
C GLY A 216 -28.76 -48.65 -17.26
N VAL A 217 -29.65 -49.59 -17.62
CA VAL A 217 -29.66 -50.95 -17.03
C VAL A 217 -28.46 -51.75 -17.52
N MET A 218 -28.11 -51.60 -18.80
CA MET A 218 -26.88 -52.16 -19.35
C MET A 218 -25.66 -51.61 -18.62
N ALA A 219 -25.57 -50.30 -18.44
CA ALA A 219 -24.45 -49.64 -17.79
C ALA A 219 -24.19 -50.15 -16.35
N ASP A 220 -25.26 -50.35 -15.56
CA ASP A 220 -25.19 -50.98 -14.24
C ASP A 220 -24.60 -52.39 -14.29
N ASP A 221 -25.03 -53.20 -15.27
CA ASP A 221 -24.56 -54.58 -15.43
C ASP A 221 -23.06 -54.62 -15.74
N TRP A 222 -22.46 -53.58 -16.33
CA TRP A 222 -21.03 -53.48 -16.64
C TRP A 222 -20.13 -52.90 -15.53
N LEU A 223 -20.61 -52.88 -14.27
CA LEU A 223 -19.81 -52.50 -13.08
C LEU A 223 -18.62 -53.44 -12.83
N LEU A 224 -17.40 -52.92 -12.73
CA LEU A 224 -16.21 -53.73 -12.47
C LEU A 224 -16.35 -54.56 -11.19
N GLU A 225 -16.10 -55.88 -11.26
CA GLU A 225 -16.37 -56.82 -10.17
C GLU A 225 -15.70 -56.41 -8.84
N LYS A 226 -14.49 -55.84 -8.91
CA LYS A 226 -13.74 -55.39 -7.72
C LYS A 226 -14.40 -54.26 -6.95
N ASP A 227 -15.27 -53.49 -7.61
CA ASP A 227 -16.02 -52.39 -7.01
C ASP A 227 -17.42 -52.81 -6.52
N LYS A 228 -17.84 -54.07 -6.76
CA LYS A 228 -19.11 -54.59 -6.22
C LYS A 228 -19.06 -54.62 -4.69
N GLY A 229 -20.01 -53.95 -4.05
CA GLY A 229 -20.12 -53.90 -2.59
C GLY A 229 -19.15 -52.92 -1.91
N LYS A 230 -18.39 -52.14 -2.68
CA LYS A 230 -17.52 -51.08 -2.15
C LYS A 230 -18.36 -49.95 -1.55
N THR A 231 -18.11 -49.61 -0.29
CA THR A 231 -18.80 -48.51 0.39
C THR A 231 -18.63 -47.21 -0.40
N GLY A 232 -19.74 -46.57 -0.77
CA GLY A 232 -19.73 -45.32 -1.55
C GLY A 232 -19.83 -45.50 -3.06
N CYS A 233 -19.71 -46.73 -3.60
CA CYS A 233 -20.07 -47.02 -5.00
C CYS A 233 -21.59 -47.21 -5.09
N LEU A 234 -22.29 -46.22 -5.63
CA LEU A 234 -23.76 -46.20 -5.75
C LEU A 234 -24.14 -46.14 -7.24
N PRO A 235 -24.45 -47.27 -7.88
CA PRO A 235 -25.02 -47.25 -9.23
C PRO A 235 -26.38 -46.52 -9.20
N LYS A 236 -26.53 -45.45 -9.97
CA LYS A 236 -27.79 -44.71 -10.09
C LYS A 236 -28.38 -44.86 -11.48
N ARG A 237 -29.55 -45.50 -11.52
CA ARG A 237 -30.35 -45.69 -12.73
C ARG A 237 -30.97 -44.37 -13.16
N THR A 238 -30.22 -43.63 -13.96
CA THR A 238 -30.68 -42.44 -14.69
C THR A 238 -31.11 -41.28 -13.77
N PRO A 239 -30.77 -40.02 -14.08
CA PRO A 239 -31.32 -38.89 -13.34
C PRO A 239 -32.87 -38.90 -13.40
N PRO A 240 -33.58 -38.53 -12.31
CA PRO A 240 -35.05 -38.58 -12.27
C PRO A 240 -35.64 -37.70 -13.38
N GLN A 241 -36.57 -38.24 -14.18
CA GLN A 241 -37.20 -37.53 -15.31
C GLN A 241 -37.79 -36.18 -14.86
N LYS A 242 -37.03 -35.11 -15.08
CA LYS A 242 -37.45 -33.72 -14.91
C LYS A 242 -37.90 -33.20 -16.26
N THR A 243 -39.10 -32.62 -16.32
CA THR A 243 -39.59 -31.96 -17.53
C THR A 243 -38.83 -30.65 -17.73
N CYS A 244 -37.82 -30.69 -18.59
CA CYS A 244 -37.01 -29.53 -18.92
C CYS A 244 -37.83 -28.57 -19.75
N LYS A 245 -38.12 -27.38 -19.21
CA LYS A 245 -38.74 -26.30 -19.99
C LYS A 245 -37.69 -25.75 -20.93
N HIS A 246 -37.99 -25.75 -22.23
CA HIS A 246 -37.19 -25.08 -23.24
C HIS A 246 -36.93 -23.63 -22.81
N ASN A 247 -35.67 -23.24 -22.75
CA ASN A 247 -35.25 -21.88 -22.43
C ASN A 247 -34.59 -21.25 -23.67
N PRO A 248 -35.24 -20.27 -24.33
CA PRO A 248 -34.68 -19.63 -25.52
C PRO A 248 -33.35 -18.92 -25.29
N ASP A 249 -33.06 -18.53 -24.05
CA ASP A 249 -31.79 -17.87 -23.68
C ASP A 249 -30.65 -18.87 -23.38
N SER A 250 -30.86 -20.17 -23.63
CA SER A 250 -29.83 -21.20 -23.46
C SER A 250 -28.76 -21.09 -24.53
N VAL A 251 -27.49 -21.34 -24.18
CA VAL A 251 -26.41 -21.39 -25.18
C VAL A 251 -26.49 -22.65 -26.05
N CYS A 252 -27.28 -23.64 -25.66
CA CYS A 252 -27.51 -24.87 -26.43
C CYS A 252 -28.10 -24.58 -27.81
N GLU A 253 -28.89 -23.50 -27.96
CA GLU A 253 -29.48 -23.12 -29.25
C GLU A 253 -28.42 -22.81 -30.32
N LEU A 254 -27.19 -22.44 -29.94
CA LEU A 254 -26.08 -22.25 -30.87
C LEU A 254 -25.74 -23.53 -31.66
N LEU A 255 -25.95 -24.71 -31.08
CA LEU A 255 -25.69 -26.00 -31.72
C LEU A 255 -26.70 -26.34 -32.83
N LYS A 256 -27.93 -25.83 -32.73
CA LYS A 256 -29.02 -26.16 -33.68
C LYS A 256 -29.24 -25.10 -34.74
N ASP A 257 -28.67 -23.91 -34.58
CA ASP A 257 -28.82 -22.83 -35.55
C ASP A 257 -28.18 -23.18 -36.90
N SER A 258 -29.02 -23.51 -37.88
CA SER A 258 -28.62 -23.84 -39.26
C SER A 258 -27.90 -22.70 -40.00
N SER A 259 -27.98 -21.47 -39.50
CA SER A 259 -27.28 -20.29 -40.02
C SER A 259 -26.23 -19.74 -39.04
N GLY A 260 -26.01 -20.44 -37.94
CA GLY A 260 -25.18 -20.01 -36.83
C GLY A 260 -23.72 -20.39 -36.98
N VAL A 261 -22.97 -20.20 -35.88
CA VAL A 261 -21.52 -20.40 -35.84
C VAL A 261 -21.09 -21.85 -36.11
N PHE A 262 -21.96 -22.82 -35.80
CA PHE A 262 -21.71 -24.25 -35.98
C PHE A 262 -22.17 -24.82 -37.33
N ALA A 263 -22.86 -24.03 -38.16
CA ALA A 263 -23.51 -24.50 -39.38
C ALA A 263 -22.58 -25.23 -40.36
N ALA A 264 -21.30 -24.82 -40.43
CA ALA A 264 -20.30 -25.45 -41.29
C ALA A 264 -20.00 -26.92 -40.93
N CYS A 265 -20.26 -27.32 -39.67
CA CYS A 265 -20.00 -28.68 -39.18
C CYS A 265 -21.21 -29.61 -39.28
N HIS A 266 -22.43 -29.06 -39.36
CA HIS A 266 -23.69 -29.84 -39.30
C HIS A 266 -23.80 -30.90 -40.40
N SER A 267 -23.18 -30.68 -41.57
CA SER A 267 -23.22 -31.66 -42.66
C SER A 267 -22.33 -32.87 -42.44
N GLN A 268 -21.35 -32.76 -41.54
CA GLN A 268 -20.38 -33.82 -41.24
C GLN A 268 -20.62 -34.48 -39.89
N ILE A 269 -21.07 -33.70 -38.90
CA ILE A 269 -21.34 -34.18 -37.54
C ILE A 269 -22.70 -33.64 -37.11
N SER A 270 -23.62 -34.54 -36.77
CA SER A 270 -24.95 -34.14 -36.29
C SER A 270 -24.86 -33.47 -34.92
N PRO A 271 -25.42 -32.26 -34.73
CA PRO A 271 -25.43 -31.59 -33.43
C PRO A 271 -26.46 -32.17 -32.45
N ASP A 272 -27.29 -33.13 -32.88
CA ASP A 272 -28.50 -33.55 -32.17
C ASP A 272 -28.23 -34.15 -30.77
N ASN A 273 -27.23 -35.05 -30.67
CA ASN A 273 -26.86 -35.67 -29.40
C ASN A 273 -26.23 -34.64 -28.44
N PHE A 274 -25.37 -33.76 -28.96
CA PHE A 274 -24.74 -32.68 -28.21
C PHE A 274 -25.76 -31.66 -27.70
N TYR A 275 -26.75 -31.29 -28.54
CA TYR A 275 -27.86 -30.43 -28.14
C TYR A 275 -28.70 -31.07 -27.03
N THR A 276 -29.02 -32.36 -27.18
CA THR A 276 -29.78 -33.11 -26.18
C THR A 276 -29.06 -33.15 -24.83
N GLY A 277 -27.76 -33.43 -24.84
CA GLY A 277 -26.92 -33.38 -23.64
C GLY A 277 -26.82 -31.97 -23.04
N CYS A 278 -26.70 -30.94 -23.87
CA CYS A 278 -26.65 -29.55 -23.43
C CYS A 278 -27.94 -29.11 -22.70
N VAL A 279 -29.09 -29.38 -23.30
CA VAL A 279 -30.41 -29.06 -22.72
C VAL A 279 -30.64 -29.85 -21.44
N PHE A 280 -30.16 -31.10 -21.40
CA PHE A 280 -30.15 -31.90 -20.19
C PHE A 280 -29.34 -31.21 -19.08
N ASP A 281 -28.09 -30.81 -19.35
CA ASP A 281 -27.23 -30.19 -18.34
C ASP A 281 -27.84 -28.89 -17.77
N GLY A 282 -28.35 -28.01 -18.63
CA GLY A 282 -29.00 -26.75 -18.22
C GLY A 282 -30.29 -26.93 -17.39
N CYS A 283 -30.83 -28.14 -17.31
CA CYS A 283 -32.06 -28.48 -16.59
C CYS A 283 -31.82 -29.10 -15.21
N TYR A 284 -30.72 -29.85 -15.07
CA TYR A 284 -30.40 -30.59 -13.85
C TYR A 284 -29.36 -29.88 -12.98
N VAL A 285 -28.45 -29.11 -13.58
CA VAL A 285 -27.39 -28.37 -12.87
C VAL A 285 -27.80 -26.91 -12.70
N HIS A 286 -27.53 -26.33 -11.53
CA HIS A 286 -27.89 -24.92 -11.27
C HIS A 286 -26.98 -23.94 -12.04
N ASN A 287 -25.69 -24.27 -12.18
CA ASN A 287 -24.73 -23.43 -12.87
C ASN A 287 -24.75 -23.69 -14.38
N ARG A 288 -25.40 -22.80 -15.14
CA ARG A 288 -25.50 -22.88 -16.62
C ARG A 288 -24.17 -22.90 -17.37
N ALA A 289 -23.04 -22.59 -16.73
CA ALA A 289 -21.73 -22.78 -17.35
C ALA A 289 -21.48 -24.25 -17.76
N VAL A 290 -22.21 -25.22 -17.20
CA VAL A 290 -22.13 -26.63 -17.61
C VAL A 290 -22.59 -26.86 -19.06
N GLU A 291 -23.51 -26.04 -19.58
CA GLU A 291 -23.99 -26.10 -20.97
C GLU A 291 -22.82 -25.95 -21.96
N CYS A 292 -21.79 -25.19 -21.57
CA CYS A 292 -20.58 -24.97 -22.36
C CYS A 292 -19.79 -26.25 -22.65
N THR A 293 -19.92 -27.28 -21.81
CA THR A 293 -19.21 -28.57 -22.01
C THR A 293 -19.67 -29.23 -23.30
N SER A 294 -20.98 -29.28 -23.55
CA SER A 294 -21.53 -29.87 -24.77
C SER A 294 -21.14 -29.08 -26.03
N LEU A 295 -21.09 -27.74 -25.93
CA LEU A 295 -20.61 -26.89 -27.03
C LEU A 295 -19.12 -27.10 -27.32
N GLU A 296 -18.31 -27.21 -26.27
CA GLU A 296 -16.87 -27.45 -26.38
C GLU A 296 -16.58 -28.83 -26.99
N THR A 297 -17.30 -29.87 -26.57
CA THR A 297 -17.16 -31.22 -27.14
C THR A 297 -17.53 -31.23 -28.62
N TYR A 298 -18.64 -30.58 -29.00
CA TYR A 298 -19.02 -30.49 -30.42
C TYR A 298 -17.99 -29.70 -31.24
N ALA A 299 -17.50 -28.56 -30.72
CA ALA A 299 -16.44 -27.79 -31.35
C ALA A 299 -15.14 -28.60 -31.52
N ALA A 300 -14.78 -29.42 -30.53
CA ALA A 300 -13.64 -30.31 -30.60
C ALA A 300 -13.83 -31.38 -31.70
N ALA A 301 -14.99 -32.02 -31.77
CA ALA A 301 -15.31 -32.99 -32.83
C ALA A 301 -15.21 -32.35 -34.23
N CYS A 302 -15.72 -31.12 -34.40
CA CYS A 302 -15.56 -30.36 -35.65
C CYS A 302 -14.10 -30.06 -35.98
N ALA A 303 -13.29 -29.69 -34.99
CA ALA A 303 -11.86 -29.39 -35.17
C ALA A 303 -11.05 -30.63 -35.59
N GLU A 304 -11.47 -31.83 -35.19
CA GLU A 304 -10.81 -33.09 -35.58
C GLU A 304 -10.93 -33.41 -37.07
N ILE A 305 -12.03 -32.99 -37.69
CA ILE A 305 -12.21 -33.07 -39.15
C ILE A 305 -11.77 -31.78 -39.88
N GLY A 306 -11.04 -30.90 -39.18
CA GLY A 306 -10.43 -29.68 -39.75
C GLY A 306 -11.33 -28.45 -39.80
N ILE A 307 -12.51 -28.48 -39.18
CA ILE A 307 -13.45 -27.35 -39.14
C ILE A 307 -13.27 -26.59 -37.81
N CYS A 308 -12.53 -25.48 -37.87
CA CYS A 308 -12.18 -24.68 -36.69
C CYS A 308 -13.20 -23.56 -36.42
N ILE A 309 -13.92 -23.64 -35.30
CA ILE A 309 -15.09 -22.79 -35.02
C ILE A 309 -14.82 -21.87 -33.82
N ASP A 310 -14.86 -20.55 -34.02
CA ASP A 310 -14.69 -19.57 -32.94
C ASP A 310 -16.02 -19.29 -32.20
N TRP A 311 -16.53 -20.33 -31.54
CA TRP A 311 -17.85 -20.31 -30.91
C TRP A 311 -17.91 -19.50 -29.60
N ARG A 312 -16.79 -19.36 -28.88
CA ARG A 312 -16.75 -18.68 -27.58
C ARG A 312 -17.06 -17.19 -27.65
N ASN A 313 -16.77 -16.54 -28.77
CA ASN A 313 -17.12 -15.13 -29.01
C ASN A 313 -18.63 -14.89 -29.18
N HIS A 314 -19.42 -15.95 -29.35
CA HIS A 314 -20.88 -15.89 -29.50
C HIS A 314 -21.64 -16.15 -28.19
N THR A 315 -20.93 -16.30 -27.06
CA THR A 315 -21.56 -16.57 -25.77
C THR A 315 -20.92 -15.72 -24.66
N LYS A 316 -21.71 -15.33 -23.65
CA LYS A 316 -21.22 -14.56 -22.49
C LYS A 316 -20.79 -15.45 -21.32
N ILE A 317 -21.36 -16.65 -21.22
CA ILE A 317 -21.13 -17.56 -20.08
C ILE A 317 -19.98 -18.55 -20.35
N CYS A 318 -19.61 -18.76 -21.62
CA CYS A 318 -18.52 -19.67 -22.03
C CYS A 318 -17.26 -18.92 -22.49
N ALA A 319 -17.16 -17.61 -22.21
CA ALA A 319 -16.05 -16.79 -22.67
C ALA A 319 -14.70 -17.31 -22.12
N SER A 320 -13.71 -17.44 -23.00
CA SER A 320 -12.33 -17.79 -22.63
C SER A 320 -11.50 -16.53 -22.39
N ASN A 321 -11.06 -16.33 -21.15
CA ASN A 321 -10.09 -15.27 -20.84
C ASN A 321 -8.67 -15.83 -20.96
N CYS A 322 -7.94 -15.42 -22.00
CA CYS A 322 -6.53 -15.77 -22.13
C CYS A 322 -5.65 -14.91 -21.22
N PRO A 323 -4.56 -15.47 -20.67
CA PRO A 323 -3.54 -14.70 -19.97
C PRO A 323 -2.98 -13.57 -20.84
N LEU A 324 -2.49 -12.51 -20.20
CA LEU A 324 -1.86 -11.38 -20.89
C LEU A 324 -0.74 -11.87 -21.84
N GLY A 325 -0.74 -11.36 -23.07
CA GLY A 325 0.23 -11.72 -24.11
C GLY A 325 -0.12 -12.96 -24.92
N LYS A 326 -1.22 -13.65 -24.63
CA LYS A 326 -1.75 -14.78 -25.44
C LYS A 326 -3.05 -14.41 -26.13
N ILE A 327 -3.33 -15.11 -27.22
CA ILE A 327 -4.57 -14.99 -27.99
C ILE A 327 -5.33 -16.31 -27.99
N TYR A 328 -6.65 -16.22 -27.90
CA TYR A 328 -7.51 -17.39 -28.06
C TYR A 328 -7.50 -17.84 -29.52
N ARG A 329 -7.47 -19.17 -29.75
CA ARG A 329 -7.72 -19.77 -31.06
C ARG A 329 -8.60 -21.01 -30.89
N SER A 330 -9.55 -21.17 -31.81
CA SER A 330 -10.41 -22.37 -31.89
C SER A 330 -9.63 -23.62 -32.27
N CYS A 331 -8.55 -23.46 -33.04
CA CYS A 331 -7.58 -24.49 -33.34
C CYS A 331 -6.16 -23.92 -33.26
N GLY A 332 -5.30 -24.56 -32.47
CA GLY A 332 -3.87 -24.34 -32.47
C GLY A 332 -3.12 -25.64 -32.20
N PRO A 333 -1.79 -25.65 -32.36
CA PRO A 333 -0.98 -26.84 -32.15
C PRO A 333 -1.04 -27.27 -30.68
N ALA A 334 -1.41 -28.53 -30.45
CA ALA A 334 -1.45 -29.17 -29.13
C ALA A 334 -0.13 -29.04 -28.37
N ASP A 335 0.99 -29.26 -29.07
CA ASP A 335 2.32 -28.95 -28.57
C ASP A 335 2.78 -27.60 -29.13
N GLN A 336 2.71 -26.56 -28.30
CA GLN A 336 3.10 -25.22 -28.71
C GLN A 336 4.63 -25.11 -28.82
N PRO A 337 5.14 -24.53 -29.92
CA PRO A 337 6.57 -24.41 -30.11
C PRO A 337 7.20 -23.53 -29.03
N SER A 338 8.41 -23.88 -28.62
CA SER A 338 9.20 -23.18 -27.60
C SER A 338 10.63 -22.86 -28.08
N CYS A 339 11.40 -22.11 -27.28
CA CYS A 339 12.82 -21.88 -27.53
C CYS A 339 13.72 -23.07 -27.12
N GLU A 340 13.18 -24.02 -26.36
CA GLU A 340 13.91 -25.19 -25.86
C GLU A 340 13.66 -26.45 -26.69
N ASP A 341 12.74 -26.38 -27.65
CA ASP A 341 12.39 -27.51 -28.51
C ASP A 341 13.60 -27.98 -29.32
N ASN A 342 13.83 -29.30 -29.31
CA ASN A 342 14.79 -29.93 -30.18
C ASN A 342 14.12 -30.25 -31.52
N PRO A 343 14.71 -29.87 -32.67
CA PRO A 343 14.17 -30.21 -33.99
C PRO A 343 13.97 -31.71 -34.24
N ASN A 344 14.67 -32.57 -33.49
CA ASN A 344 14.57 -34.02 -33.60
C ASN A 344 13.48 -34.64 -32.70
N ASP A 345 12.81 -33.85 -31.85
CA ASP A 345 11.76 -34.37 -30.99
C ASP A 345 10.52 -34.77 -31.83
N PRO A 346 9.82 -35.86 -31.44
CA PRO A 346 8.64 -36.31 -32.17
C PRO A 346 7.53 -35.26 -32.11
N VAL A 347 7.06 -34.84 -33.28
CA VAL A 347 6.02 -33.82 -33.42
C VAL A 347 4.65 -34.39 -33.04
N VAL A 348 3.93 -33.67 -32.17
CA VAL A 348 2.55 -33.97 -31.81
C VAL A 348 1.62 -33.27 -32.80
N ASN A 349 1.16 -34.00 -33.82
CA ASN A 349 0.25 -33.49 -34.86
C ASN A 349 -1.22 -33.51 -34.40
N TYR A 350 -1.53 -32.87 -33.28
CA TYR A 350 -2.90 -32.67 -32.82
C TYR A 350 -3.23 -31.19 -32.78
N THR A 351 -4.47 -30.85 -33.10
CA THR A 351 -5.03 -29.51 -32.91
C THR A 351 -5.86 -29.48 -31.64
N THR A 352 -5.85 -28.35 -30.96
CA THR A 352 -6.67 -28.11 -29.78
C THR A 352 -7.12 -26.67 -29.72
N GLU A 353 -8.27 -26.44 -29.10
CA GLU A 353 -8.72 -25.12 -28.68
C GLU A 353 -7.86 -24.63 -27.50
N GLY A 354 -7.63 -23.32 -27.39
CA GLY A 354 -6.93 -22.75 -26.23
C GLY A 354 -6.30 -21.39 -26.44
N CYS A 355 -5.36 -21.06 -25.54
CA CYS A 355 -4.60 -19.81 -25.57
C CYS A 355 -3.19 -20.03 -26.09
N PHE A 356 -2.87 -19.33 -27.18
CA PHE A 356 -1.64 -19.49 -27.94
C PHE A 356 -0.83 -18.20 -27.99
N CYS A 357 0.46 -18.33 -28.27
CA CYS A 357 1.25 -17.15 -28.59
C CYS A 357 0.74 -16.48 -29.87
N PRO A 358 0.81 -15.13 -29.95
CA PRO A 358 0.51 -14.39 -31.16
C PRO A 358 1.36 -14.86 -32.34
N GLU A 359 0.91 -14.55 -33.56
CA GLU A 359 1.65 -14.88 -34.77
C GLU A 359 3.06 -14.28 -34.75
N GLY A 360 4.05 -15.07 -35.18
CA GLY A 360 5.47 -14.70 -35.11
C GLY A 360 6.10 -14.78 -33.71
N GLN A 361 5.38 -15.29 -32.71
CA GLN A 361 5.90 -15.56 -31.37
C GLN A 361 5.79 -17.05 -31.03
N LYS A 362 6.62 -17.48 -30.08
CA LYS A 362 6.60 -18.84 -29.53
C LYS A 362 6.87 -18.80 -28.02
N LEU A 363 6.70 -19.92 -27.34
CA LEU A 363 6.95 -19.96 -25.90
C LEU A 363 8.45 -19.81 -25.60
N PHE A 364 8.80 -19.10 -24.53
CA PHE A 364 10.18 -19.09 -24.04
C PHE A 364 10.57 -20.49 -23.55
N SER A 365 9.72 -21.08 -22.71
CA SER A 365 9.76 -22.51 -22.34
C SER A 365 8.34 -23.02 -22.13
N LYS A 366 8.14 -24.35 -22.15
CA LYS A 366 6.81 -24.96 -21.97
C LYS A 366 6.23 -24.69 -20.57
N GLU A 367 7.09 -24.50 -19.58
CA GLU A 367 6.73 -24.22 -18.17
C GLU A 367 6.46 -22.73 -17.92
N SER A 368 7.29 -21.84 -18.47
CA SER A 368 7.20 -20.40 -18.21
C SER A 368 5.91 -19.78 -18.74
N ASN A 369 5.33 -20.37 -19.80
CA ASN A 369 4.12 -19.86 -20.46
C ASN A 369 4.24 -18.43 -21.03
N ILE A 370 5.45 -17.89 -21.18
CA ILE A 370 5.73 -16.54 -21.70
C ILE A 370 5.94 -16.61 -23.22
N CYS A 371 5.31 -15.70 -23.97
CA CYS A 371 5.49 -15.59 -25.42
C CYS A 371 6.62 -14.63 -25.77
N VAL A 372 7.50 -15.07 -26.67
CA VAL A 372 8.70 -14.34 -27.10
C VAL A 372 8.84 -14.37 -28.62
N LYS A 373 9.38 -13.29 -29.18
CA LYS A 373 9.69 -13.20 -30.62
C LYS A 373 11.03 -13.86 -30.97
N SER A 374 12.04 -13.64 -30.14
CA SER A 374 13.39 -14.16 -30.30
C SER A 374 13.77 -15.04 -29.10
N CYS A 375 14.60 -16.04 -29.35
CA CYS A 375 15.16 -16.88 -28.30
C CYS A 375 16.48 -16.29 -27.84
N GLY A 376 16.53 -15.94 -26.57
CA GLY A 376 17.75 -15.46 -25.93
C GLY A 376 17.61 -15.57 -24.42
N CYS A 377 17.56 -14.44 -23.73
CA CYS A 377 17.34 -14.37 -22.28
C CYS A 377 16.05 -13.63 -21.96
N LEU A 378 15.44 -13.92 -20.82
CA LEU A 378 14.44 -13.03 -20.23
C LEU A 378 15.14 -12.01 -19.34
N ASP A 379 14.86 -10.72 -19.55
CA ASP A 379 15.32 -9.67 -18.66
C ASP A 379 14.52 -9.63 -17.34
N PRO A 380 14.95 -8.85 -16.33
CA PRO A 380 14.25 -8.76 -15.05
C PRO A 380 12.80 -8.26 -15.13
N THR A 381 12.36 -7.72 -16.27
CA THR A 381 10.98 -7.30 -16.53
C THR A 381 10.15 -8.36 -17.26
N GLY A 382 10.76 -9.49 -17.63
CA GLY A 382 10.13 -10.56 -18.40
C GLY A 382 10.17 -10.35 -19.92
N THR A 383 10.94 -9.37 -20.41
CA THR A 383 11.08 -9.11 -21.85
C THR A 383 12.19 -9.98 -22.45
N SER A 384 11.94 -10.59 -23.60
CA SER A 384 12.97 -11.37 -24.31
C SER A 384 14.03 -10.45 -24.93
N ARG A 385 15.28 -10.83 -24.73
CA ARG A 385 16.48 -10.15 -25.24
C ARG A 385 17.27 -11.12 -26.11
N GLU A 386 17.85 -10.63 -27.20
CA GLU A 386 18.69 -11.43 -28.07
C GLU A 386 20.03 -11.77 -27.40
N PHE A 387 20.64 -12.88 -27.80
CA PHE A 387 21.96 -13.23 -27.30
C PHE A 387 22.98 -12.15 -27.62
N ASN A 388 23.78 -11.79 -26.62
CA ASN A 388 24.76 -10.70 -26.64
C ASN A 388 24.14 -9.29 -26.78
N GLU A 389 22.80 -9.13 -26.71
CA GLU A 389 22.15 -7.82 -26.61
C GLU A 389 22.58 -7.13 -25.31
N THR A 390 23.01 -5.87 -25.43
CA THR A 390 23.36 -5.00 -24.29
C THR A 390 22.30 -3.93 -24.10
N PHE A 391 21.79 -3.79 -22.89
CA PHE A 391 20.74 -2.83 -22.55
C PHE A 391 20.99 -2.22 -21.16
N GLU A 392 20.36 -1.07 -20.88
CA GLU A 392 20.43 -0.44 -19.56
C GLU A 392 19.19 -0.75 -18.72
N TYR A 393 19.40 -1.14 -17.47
CA TYR A 393 18.33 -1.39 -16.50
C TYR A 393 18.79 -0.96 -15.11
N ASN A 394 18.04 -0.09 -14.43
CA ASN A 394 18.34 0.41 -13.09
C ASN A 394 19.80 0.89 -12.91
N CYS A 395 20.30 1.72 -13.84
CA CYS A 395 21.68 2.23 -13.82
C CYS A 395 22.76 1.15 -13.90
N GLN A 396 22.42 -0.01 -14.46
CA GLN A 396 23.34 -1.08 -14.79
C GLN A 396 23.32 -1.33 -16.29
N THR A 397 24.49 -1.62 -16.85
CA THR A 397 24.62 -2.16 -18.19
C THR A 397 24.49 -3.67 -18.10
N CYS A 398 23.43 -4.20 -18.67
CA CYS A 398 23.07 -5.61 -18.68
C CYS A 398 23.35 -6.22 -20.05
N VAL A 399 23.80 -7.48 -20.07
CA VAL A 399 24.00 -8.24 -21.31
C VAL A 399 23.31 -9.60 -21.18
N CYS A 400 22.58 -10.01 -22.22
CA CYS A 400 22.07 -11.37 -22.33
C CYS A 400 23.22 -12.29 -22.75
N ASN A 401 23.70 -13.14 -21.83
CA ASN A 401 24.85 -14.01 -22.09
C ASN A 401 24.40 -15.29 -22.79
N GLU A 402 24.93 -15.54 -23.98
CA GLU A 402 24.64 -16.71 -24.81
C GLU A 402 24.99 -18.04 -24.14
N SER A 403 26.12 -18.09 -23.42
CA SER A 403 26.63 -19.32 -22.81
C SER A 403 25.79 -19.78 -21.61
N THR A 404 25.29 -18.83 -20.82
CA THR A 404 24.48 -19.12 -19.63
C THR A 404 22.99 -19.00 -19.88
N LYS A 405 22.58 -18.40 -21.01
CA LYS A 405 21.19 -18.01 -21.33
C LYS A 405 20.54 -17.14 -20.25
N THR A 406 21.35 -16.31 -19.56
CA THR A 406 20.90 -15.44 -18.48
C THR A 406 21.40 -14.01 -18.66
N VAL A 407 20.67 -13.05 -18.10
CA VAL A 407 21.08 -11.65 -18.07
C VAL A 407 22.10 -11.42 -16.96
N THR A 408 23.24 -10.81 -17.32
CA THR A 408 24.27 -10.38 -16.37
C THR A 408 24.38 -8.86 -16.40
N CYS A 409 24.24 -8.21 -15.24
CA CYS A 409 24.28 -6.75 -15.12
C CYS A 409 25.55 -6.28 -14.39
N LYS A 410 26.15 -5.19 -14.86
CA LYS A 410 27.25 -4.49 -14.18
C LYS A 410 26.89 -3.02 -14.00
N PRO A 411 27.31 -2.36 -12.90
CA PRO A 411 27.07 -0.93 -12.71
C PRO A 411 27.53 -0.12 -13.93
N LYS A 412 26.66 0.77 -14.41
CA LYS A 412 26.97 1.63 -15.55
C LYS A 412 28.21 2.47 -15.24
N THR A 413 29.16 2.49 -16.17
CA THR A 413 30.38 3.28 -16.00
C THR A 413 30.13 4.68 -16.51
N CYS A 414 30.12 5.67 -15.61
CA CYS A 414 29.93 7.07 -16.00
C CYS A 414 31.19 7.62 -16.68
N PRO A 415 31.05 8.53 -17.67
CA PRO A 415 32.19 9.20 -18.28
C PRO A 415 33.00 9.95 -17.21
N PRO A 416 34.34 9.99 -17.33
CA PRO A 416 35.17 10.79 -16.43
C PRO A 416 34.82 12.27 -16.58
N THR A 417 34.16 12.85 -15.59
CA THR A 417 33.83 14.28 -15.56
C THR A 417 35.06 15.07 -15.12
N ALA A 418 35.48 16.04 -15.91
CA ALA A 418 36.51 16.99 -15.49
C ALA A 418 35.99 17.79 -14.28
N LEU A 419 36.76 17.84 -13.19
CA LEU A 419 36.38 18.61 -11.99
C LEU A 419 36.46 20.12 -12.31
N PRO A 420 35.34 20.87 -12.32
CA PRO A 420 35.40 22.30 -12.53
C PRO A 420 36.13 22.98 -11.37
N ARG A 421 36.95 23.98 -11.69
CA ARG A 421 37.66 24.77 -10.68
C ARG A 421 36.72 25.87 -10.17
N CYS A 422 36.20 25.71 -8.96
CA CYS A 422 35.36 26.73 -8.34
C CYS A 422 36.22 27.95 -7.98
N MET A 423 36.10 29.02 -8.77
CA MET A 423 36.84 30.26 -8.57
C MET A 423 35.95 31.28 -7.87
N GLY A 424 36.32 31.68 -6.65
CA GLY A 424 35.62 32.69 -5.85
C GLY A 424 35.30 32.20 -4.43
N PRO A 425 35.32 33.08 -3.41
CA PRO A 425 34.98 32.72 -2.04
C PRO A 425 33.52 32.25 -1.97
N GLY A 426 33.24 31.24 -1.15
CA GLY A 426 31.90 30.66 -0.97
C GLY A 426 31.43 29.67 -2.04
N TYR A 427 32.13 29.51 -3.16
CA TYR A 427 31.79 28.49 -4.16
C TYR A 427 32.46 27.15 -3.83
N VAL A 428 31.65 26.13 -3.56
CA VAL A 428 32.11 24.79 -3.19
C VAL A 428 31.69 23.79 -4.27
N LEU A 429 32.57 22.82 -4.54
CA LEU A 429 32.30 21.74 -5.47
C LEU A 429 31.28 20.76 -4.84
N VAL A 430 30.12 20.62 -5.46
CA VAL A 430 29.08 19.69 -5.01
C VAL A 430 28.76 18.68 -6.10
N ASN A 431 28.43 17.46 -5.66
CA ASN A 431 28.01 16.39 -6.54
C ASN A 431 26.49 16.50 -6.79
N LYS A 432 26.06 16.62 -8.04
CA LYS A 432 24.64 16.64 -8.41
C LYS A 432 24.37 15.60 -9.50
N THR A 433 23.17 15.03 -9.50
CA THR A 433 22.73 14.14 -10.59
C THR A 433 22.78 14.87 -11.92
N ASP A 434 23.35 14.22 -12.93
CA ASP A 434 23.43 14.76 -14.29
C ASP A 434 22.01 14.89 -14.88
N PRO A 435 21.58 16.10 -15.31
CA PRO A 435 20.28 16.27 -15.94
C PRO A 435 20.11 15.47 -17.24
N SER A 436 21.21 15.13 -17.92
CA SER A 436 21.22 14.34 -19.16
C SER A 436 21.28 12.83 -18.93
N ASP A 437 21.78 12.39 -17.77
CA ASP A 437 21.85 10.99 -17.38
C ASP A 437 21.61 10.83 -15.87
N GLN A 438 20.40 10.42 -15.51
CA GLN A 438 19.98 10.28 -14.11
C GLN A 438 20.79 9.24 -13.31
N CYS A 439 21.55 8.37 -13.99
CA CYS A 439 22.40 7.37 -13.38
C CYS A 439 23.81 7.88 -13.05
N CYS A 440 24.18 9.05 -13.56
CA CYS A 440 25.48 9.65 -13.34
C CYS A 440 25.38 10.93 -12.51
N ASN A 441 26.48 11.26 -11.84
CA ASN A 441 26.58 12.54 -11.14
C ASN A 441 27.67 13.40 -11.80
N VAL A 442 27.38 14.69 -11.88
CA VAL A 442 28.28 15.74 -12.34
C VAL A 442 28.68 16.63 -11.17
N HIS A 443 29.90 17.14 -11.23
CA HIS A 443 30.41 18.09 -10.26
C HIS A 443 30.06 19.49 -10.71
N VAL A 444 29.39 20.26 -9.87
CA VAL A 444 29.03 21.66 -10.15
C VAL A 444 29.48 22.57 -8.99
N CYS A 445 29.87 23.80 -9.30
CA CYS A 445 30.20 24.78 -8.28
C CYS A 445 28.92 25.44 -7.76
N GLN A 446 28.62 25.23 -6.48
CA GLN A 446 27.44 25.82 -5.83
C GLN A 446 27.87 26.82 -4.76
N CYS A 447 27.19 27.96 -4.73
CA CYS A 447 27.38 28.96 -3.68
C CYS A 447 26.85 28.42 -2.33
N GLN A 448 27.70 28.44 -1.33
CA GLN A 448 27.40 28.06 0.05
C GLN A 448 27.81 29.19 0.98
N SER A 449 26.82 29.84 1.61
CA SER A 449 27.03 31.03 2.45
C SER A 449 27.93 30.80 3.66
N HIS A 450 27.97 29.58 4.20
CA HIS A 450 28.84 29.22 5.32
C HIS A 450 30.32 29.07 4.94
N ALA A 451 30.63 28.98 3.64
CA ALA A 451 32.00 28.95 3.13
C ALA A 451 32.53 30.36 2.77
N CYS A 452 31.79 31.42 3.13
CA CYS A 452 32.22 32.80 2.97
C CYS A 452 33.14 33.23 4.13
N PRO A 453 34.21 34.00 3.85
CA PRO A 453 35.06 34.57 4.89
C PRO A 453 34.32 35.65 5.70
N ASP A 454 34.67 35.80 6.98
CA ASP A 454 34.10 36.80 7.87
C ASP A 454 34.40 38.24 7.40
N ILE A 455 33.40 39.11 7.44
CA ILE A 455 33.49 40.50 6.99
C ILE A 455 33.71 41.42 8.19
N ASN A 456 34.79 42.21 8.15
CA ASN A 456 35.07 43.24 9.15
C ASN A 456 34.12 44.45 8.98
N MET A 457 33.45 44.86 10.07
CA MET A 457 32.43 45.93 10.07
C MET A 457 32.95 47.34 10.37
N ASN A 458 34.25 47.54 10.65
CA ASN A 458 34.78 48.83 11.11
C ASN A 458 35.02 49.85 9.97
N CYS A 459 34.20 50.89 9.85
CA CYS A 459 34.42 52.05 8.95
C CYS A 459 35.23 53.17 9.62
N ASP A 460 35.85 54.01 8.80
CA ASP A 460 36.48 55.25 9.25
C ASP A 460 35.43 56.19 9.87
N VAL A 461 35.88 57.04 10.80
CA VAL A 461 35.01 57.99 11.52
C VAL A 461 34.32 58.93 10.53
N GLY A 462 33.01 59.09 10.68
CA GLY A 462 32.16 59.79 9.73
C GLY A 462 31.52 58.90 8.65
N PHE A 463 31.79 57.59 8.62
CA PHE A 463 31.20 56.65 7.65
C PHE A 463 30.54 55.43 8.35
N MET A 464 29.57 54.79 7.70
CA MET A 464 28.90 53.58 8.21
C MET A 464 28.96 52.41 7.21
N PRO A 465 29.06 51.15 7.69
CA PRO A 465 29.20 50.00 6.80
C PRO A 465 27.88 49.65 6.10
N ASN A 466 27.94 49.44 4.80
CA ASN A 466 26.87 48.88 3.97
C ASN A 466 27.34 47.54 3.38
N ILE A 467 26.57 46.48 3.61
CA ILE A 467 26.90 45.11 3.17
C ILE A 467 25.95 44.73 2.04
N SER A 468 26.50 44.33 0.89
CA SER A 468 25.71 43.86 -0.25
C SER A 468 26.42 42.72 -0.96
N VAL A 469 25.68 41.85 -1.66
CA VAL A 469 26.28 40.80 -2.50
C VAL A 469 26.32 41.32 -3.93
N PRO A 470 27.51 41.57 -4.50
CA PRO A 470 27.63 42.04 -5.88
C PRO A 470 27.07 41.01 -6.86
N GLU A 471 26.50 41.48 -7.97
CA GLU A 471 25.94 40.63 -9.01
C GLU A 471 26.99 39.65 -9.55
N GLY A 472 26.68 38.35 -9.54
CA GLY A 472 27.59 37.29 -9.97
C GLY A 472 28.58 36.77 -8.93
N LYS A 473 28.55 37.26 -7.68
CA LYS A 473 29.38 36.74 -6.56
C LYS A 473 28.53 35.98 -5.54
N CYS A 474 29.19 35.06 -4.80
CA CYS A 474 28.54 34.28 -3.74
C CYS A 474 28.59 34.97 -2.37
N CYS A 475 29.72 35.63 -2.04
CA CYS A 475 29.92 36.22 -0.73
C CYS A 475 29.59 37.71 -0.68
N PRO A 476 29.07 38.20 0.46
CA PRO A 476 28.83 39.62 0.65
C PRO A 476 30.14 40.42 0.64
N GLU A 477 30.07 41.66 0.16
CA GLU A 477 31.13 42.64 0.20
C GLU A 477 30.67 43.88 0.97
N ARG A 478 31.62 44.54 1.63
CA ARG A 478 31.36 45.70 2.47
C ARG A 478 31.85 46.98 1.80
N THR A 479 31.01 48.01 1.81
CA THR A 479 31.31 49.38 1.40
C THR A 479 31.07 50.34 2.58
N CYS A 480 31.68 51.52 2.61
CA CYS A 480 31.43 52.54 3.63
C CYS A 480 30.74 53.74 3.00
N GLU A 481 29.63 54.16 3.58
CA GLU A 481 28.88 55.31 3.12
C GLU A 481 29.00 56.48 4.11
N PRO A 482 29.10 57.74 3.64
CA PRO A 482 29.29 58.90 4.51
C PRO A 482 28.05 59.19 5.35
N LYS A 483 28.26 59.44 6.64
CA LYS A 483 27.25 59.93 7.59
C LYS A 483 27.03 61.44 7.41
N ARG A 484 25.87 61.92 7.84
CA ARG A 484 25.50 63.35 7.83
C ARG A 484 26.05 64.11 9.04
N VAL A 485 27.37 64.22 9.14
CA VAL A 485 28.09 64.87 10.27
C VAL A 485 29.29 65.68 9.77
N CYS A 486 29.76 66.66 10.56
CA CYS A 486 31.09 67.23 10.38
C CYS A 486 32.11 66.37 11.13
N VAL A 487 33.32 66.24 10.61
CA VAL A 487 34.41 65.53 11.32
C VAL A 487 35.55 66.52 11.55
N LEU A 488 35.93 66.70 12.82
CA LEU A 488 37.12 67.47 13.21
C LEU A 488 37.90 66.66 14.25
N ASN A 489 39.20 66.46 14.03
CA ASN A 489 40.09 65.68 14.91
C ASN A 489 39.54 64.28 15.27
N SER A 490 38.95 63.58 14.29
CA SER A 490 38.37 62.24 14.47
C SER A 490 37.18 62.17 15.45
N VAL A 491 36.45 63.28 15.62
CA VAL A 491 35.20 63.36 16.39
C VAL A 491 34.07 63.79 15.46
N GLU A 492 32.94 63.07 15.53
CA GLU A 492 31.72 63.37 14.76
C GLU A 492 30.90 64.47 15.46
N TYR A 493 30.62 65.55 14.74
CA TYR A 493 29.82 66.68 15.21
C TYR A 493 28.49 66.70 14.45
N PRO A 494 27.34 66.64 15.16
CA PRO A 494 26.04 66.72 14.51
C PRO A 494 25.77 68.12 13.94
N PRO A 495 24.84 68.25 12.98
CA PRO A 495 24.50 69.54 12.38
C PRO A 495 24.10 70.57 13.45
N GLY A 496 24.63 71.79 13.36
CA GLY A 496 24.36 72.90 14.28
C GLY A 496 25.14 72.87 15.60
N SER A 497 25.93 71.83 15.87
CA SER A 497 26.77 71.77 17.08
C SER A 497 27.96 72.72 17.00
N SER A 498 28.36 73.25 18.16
CA SER A 498 29.56 74.08 18.28
C SER A 498 30.82 73.23 18.17
N VAL A 499 31.82 73.78 17.46
CA VAL A 499 33.08 73.12 17.14
C VAL A 499 34.22 73.97 17.69
N PRO A 500 35.34 73.39 18.19
CA PRO A 500 36.45 74.16 18.72
C PRO A 500 37.04 75.16 17.70
N GLY A 501 37.07 76.45 18.06
CA GLY A 501 37.60 77.56 17.25
C GLY A 501 38.82 78.26 17.89
N GLN A 502 39.40 79.25 17.20
CA GLN A 502 40.51 80.06 17.73
C GLN A 502 40.06 81.02 18.85
N LYS A 503 40.99 81.55 19.65
CA LYS A 503 40.66 82.44 20.77
C LYS A 503 39.86 83.67 20.29
N CYS A 504 38.68 83.87 20.87
CA CYS A 504 37.67 84.91 20.55
C CYS A 504 36.80 84.68 19.29
N GLU A 505 36.70 83.43 18.82
CA GLU A 505 35.78 83.00 17.75
C GLU A 505 34.89 81.81 18.17
N ASN A 506 33.63 81.79 17.74
CA ASN A 506 32.64 80.74 17.92
C ASN A 506 32.42 80.00 16.59
N CYS A 507 32.77 78.72 16.51
CA CYS A 507 32.56 77.87 15.32
C CYS A 507 31.42 76.86 15.49
N PHE A 508 30.75 76.48 14.39
CA PHE A 508 29.67 75.49 14.37
C PHE A 508 29.62 74.65 13.08
N CYS A 509 29.08 73.43 13.17
CA CYS A 509 28.87 72.53 12.03
C CYS A 509 27.65 72.97 11.19
N SER A 510 27.88 73.34 9.95
CA SER A 510 26.87 73.82 8.99
C SER A 510 26.21 72.66 8.24
N SER A 511 24.94 72.81 7.86
CA SER A 511 24.17 71.81 7.12
C SER A 511 24.56 71.64 5.64
N ASN A 512 25.60 72.34 5.17
CA ASN A 512 26.09 72.24 3.80
C ASN A 512 27.08 71.08 3.66
N SER A 513 26.91 70.27 2.62
CA SER A 513 27.82 69.15 2.30
C SER A 513 29.02 69.62 1.49
N SER A 514 30.20 69.14 1.89
CA SER A 514 31.45 69.26 1.13
C SER A 514 31.57 68.16 0.06
N SER A 515 32.54 68.27 -0.84
CA SER A 515 32.76 67.38 -1.99
C SER A 515 33.04 65.90 -1.64
N GLY A 516 33.20 65.56 -0.36
CA GLY A 516 33.35 64.18 0.15
C GLY A 516 32.11 63.60 0.86
N GLY A 517 30.95 64.29 0.81
CA GLY A 517 29.69 63.82 1.41
C GLY A 517 29.48 64.15 2.90
N LEU A 518 30.54 64.57 3.61
CA LEU A 518 30.47 65.07 5.01
C LEU A 518 30.12 66.57 5.07
N MET A 519 29.65 67.05 6.23
CA MET A 519 29.23 68.44 6.46
C MET A 519 30.39 69.41 6.78
N GLU A 520 30.23 70.72 6.53
CA GLU A 520 31.25 71.79 6.64
C GLU A 520 31.17 72.62 7.95
N ILE A 521 32.29 73.16 8.47
CA ILE A 521 32.36 73.98 9.71
C ILE A 521 32.51 75.50 9.41
N LYS A 522 31.83 76.40 10.15
CA LYS A 522 31.85 77.89 10.00
C LYS A 522 32.08 78.65 11.33
N CYS A 523 32.67 79.87 11.36
CA CYS A 523 33.07 80.61 12.59
C CYS A 523 32.78 82.14 12.63
N GLU A 524 32.50 82.74 13.81
CA GLU A 524 32.17 84.19 14.06
C GLU A 524 32.78 84.80 15.39
N LYS A 525 32.88 86.14 15.60
CA LYS A 525 33.59 86.81 16.76
C LYS A 525 32.71 87.24 17.98
N GLN A 526 33.26 87.27 19.23
CA GLN A 526 32.55 87.40 20.54
C GLN A 526 32.42 88.83 21.18
N GLN A 527 31.32 89.16 21.91
CA GLN A 527 31.03 90.43 22.66
C GLN A 527 30.78 90.23 24.20
N CYS A 528 30.99 91.25 25.08
CA CYS A 528 30.98 91.15 26.57
C CYS A 528 29.95 92.03 27.33
N GLU A 529 29.42 91.56 28.48
CA GLU A 529 28.40 92.21 29.34
C GLU A 529 28.90 92.53 30.78
N LYS A 530 28.55 93.69 31.37
CA LYS A 530 29.14 94.23 32.63
C LYS A 530 28.19 94.33 33.85
N THR A 531 26.95 93.87 33.75
CA THR A 531 25.92 94.01 34.79
C THR A 531 25.69 92.68 35.53
N CYS A 532 25.71 92.67 36.87
CA CYS A 532 25.49 91.47 37.69
C CYS A 532 24.10 91.43 38.34
N ARG A 533 23.56 90.22 38.48
CA ARG A 533 22.26 89.93 39.13
C ARG A 533 22.31 90.09 40.66
N LYS A 534 21.17 90.36 41.30
CA LYS A 534 21.04 90.49 42.77
C LYS A 534 21.62 89.25 43.48
N GLY A 535 22.41 89.48 44.53
CA GLY A 535 23.18 88.45 45.24
C GLY A 535 24.57 88.14 44.65
N PHE A 536 25.01 88.87 43.59
CA PHE A 536 26.32 88.76 42.93
C PHE A 536 26.94 90.15 42.66
N GLU A 537 28.27 90.29 42.70
CA GLU A 537 29.02 91.53 42.43
C GLU A 537 30.10 91.36 41.34
N TYR A 538 30.29 92.36 40.46
CA TYR A 538 31.23 92.30 39.32
C TYR A 538 32.69 92.51 39.75
N LYS A 539 33.59 91.61 39.35
CA LYS A 539 35.03 91.69 39.64
C LYS A 539 35.86 91.33 38.41
N LYS A 540 36.86 92.16 38.07
CA LYS A 540 37.78 91.91 36.95
C LYS A 540 39.12 91.41 37.48
N THR A 541 39.58 90.24 37.01
CA THR A 541 40.64 89.45 37.67
C THR A 541 42.03 89.60 37.05
N ASN A 542 42.17 89.91 35.75
CA ASN A 542 43.47 90.21 35.09
C ASN A 542 43.32 91.10 33.84
N SER A 543 44.44 91.65 33.32
CA SER A 543 44.47 92.57 32.17
C SER A 543 44.29 91.91 30.79
N ASP A 544 44.54 90.60 30.67
CA ASP A 544 44.50 89.85 29.40
C ASP A 544 43.16 89.12 29.13
N ASP A 545 42.21 89.22 30.04
CA ASP A 545 40.89 88.60 29.90
C ASP A 545 39.92 89.46 29.08
N CYS A 546 39.26 88.85 28.09
CA CYS A 546 38.34 89.52 27.16
C CYS A 546 37.10 90.12 27.87
N CYS A 547 36.57 89.50 28.95
CA CYS A 547 35.51 90.04 29.82
C CYS A 547 35.79 89.73 31.32
N GLY A 548 35.22 90.49 32.29
CA GLY A 548 35.31 90.20 33.74
C GLY A 548 34.13 89.36 34.28
N THR A 549 34.14 88.96 35.56
CA THR A 549 33.18 87.96 36.11
C THR A 549 32.42 88.42 37.37
N CYS A 550 31.15 88.03 37.50
CA CYS A 550 30.31 88.30 38.68
C CYS A 550 30.46 87.20 39.75
N VAL A 551 30.76 87.57 41.00
CA VAL A 551 31.00 86.63 42.13
C VAL A 551 29.84 86.66 43.14
N GLN A 552 29.39 85.50 43.62
CA GLN A 552 28.20 85.33 44.46
C GLN A 552 28.47 85.61 45.95
N THR A 553 27.57 86.34 46.62
CA THR A 553 27.69 86.65 48.07
C THR A 553 26.52 86.12 48.92
N GLN A 554 25.38 85.73 48.34
CA GLN A 554 24.16 85.28 49.06
C GLN A 554 23.38 84.17 48.31
N CYS A 555 22.64 83.31 49.04
CA CYS A 555 21.62 82.40 48.46
C CYS A 555 20.34 83.19 48.14
N VAL A 556 19.89 83.18 46.89
CA VAL A 556 18.62 83.78 46.45
C VAL A 556 17.65 82.66 46.05
N PHE A 557 16.42 82.68 46.56
CA PHE A 557 15.35 81.77 46.14
C PHE A 557 13.99 82.46 46.18
N VAL A 558 13.03 81.98 45.40
CA VAL A 558 11.71 82.62 45.23
C VAL A 558 10.65 81.85 46.02
N VAL A 559 9.82 82.56 46.80
CA VAL A 559 8.61 82.03 47.45
C VAL A 559 7.43 82.91 47.03
N ASN A 560 6.40 82.31 46.43
CA ASN A 560 5.20 83.00 45.93
C ASN A 560 5.49 84.28 45.11
N GLY A 561 6.49 84.21 44.22
CA GLY A 561 6.85 85.30 43.29
C GLY A 561 7.72 86.41 43.86
N THR A 562 8.13 86.33 45.14
CA THR A 562 9.06 87.31 45.74
C THR A 562 10.43 86.66 45.96
N GLU A 563 11.52 87.34 45.54
CA GLU A 563 12.90 86.89 45.78
C GLU A 563 13.29 87.11 47.25
N THR A 564 13.68 86.02 47.92
CA THR A 564 14.03 86.00 49.35
C THR A 564 15.49 85.56 49.53
N LEU A 565 16.17 86.19 50.50
CA LEU A 565 17.59 85.95 50.80
C LEU A 565 17.73 85.10 52.07
N LEU A 566 18.52 84.02 52.01
CA LEU A 566 18.81 83.15 53.16
C LEU A 566 20.29 83.25 53.55
N LYS A 567 20.56 83.33 54.86
CA LYS A 567 21.90 83.36 55.45
C LYS A 567 22.04 82.31 56.55
N GLY A 568 22.06 81.04 56.17
CA GLY A 568 22.48 79.94 57.05
C GLY A 568 21.44 79.28 57.98
N GLU A 569 20.13 79.49 57.80
CA GLU A 569 19.07 78.78 58.54
C GLU A 569 18.14 77.96 57.60
N THR A 570 17.35 77.02 58.17
CA THR A 570 16.40 76.13 57.45
C THR A 570 14.97 76.66 57.52
N TRP A 571 14.25 76.65 56.40
CA TRP A 571 12.88 77.15 56.27
C TRP A 571 11.91 76.02 55.83
N SER A 572 10.75 75.87 56.48
CA SER A 572 9.69 74.91 56.12
C SER A 572 8.32 75.60 56.08
N PRO A 573 7.42 75.30 55.12
CA PRO A 573 6.07 75.85 55.09
C PRO A 573 5.18 75.24 56.19
N THR A 574 4.28 76.04 56.77
CA THR A 574 3.31 75.59 57.80
C THR A 574 2.25 74.62 57.26
N GLU A 575 1.99 74.62 55.96
CA GLU A 575 0.93 73.83 55.30
C GLU A 575 1.42 72.50 54.71
N ASN A 576 2.72 72.33 54.46
CA ASN A 576 3.29 71.11 53.88
C ASN A 576 4.54 70.67 54.67
N LYS A 577 4.37 69.74 55.61
CA LYS A 577 5.45 69.20 56.45
C LYS A 577 6.40 68.24 55.71
N CYS A 578 6.15 67.95 54.43
CA CYS A 578 6.98 67.07 53.60
C CYS A 578 8.10 67.81 52.84
N GLU A 579 8.15 69.14 52.93
CA GLU A 579 9.10 69.97 52.18
C GLU A 579 9.85 70.98 53.09
N SER A 580 11.19 71.04 52.98
CA SER A 580 12.01 72.06 53.66
C SER A 580 13.21 72.50 52.81
N LYS A 581 13.69 73.75 53.02
CA LYS A 581 14.80 74.36 52.27
C LYS A 581 15.90 74.87 53.20
N THR A 582 17.16 74.55 52.92
CA THR A 582 18.33 74.96 53.74
C THR A 582 19.44 75.54 52.86
N CYS A 583 19.94 76.75 53.16
CA CYS A 583 21.08 77.34 52.45
C CYS A 583 22.41 76.86 53.06
N VAL A 584 23.24 76.19 52.26
CA VAL A 584 24.52 75.59 52.66
C VAL A 584 25.66 76.25 51.88
N LYS A 585 26.74 76.60 52.58
CA LYS A 585 27.96 77.14 51.98
C LYS A 585 28.91 76.00 51.63
N ASN A 586 29.14 75.78 50.35
CA ASN A 586 30.11 74.81 49.84
C ASN A 586 31.21 75.58 49.09
N GLY A 587 32.38 75.73 49.72
CA GLY A 587 33.49 76.50 49.16
C GLY A 587 33.14 78.00 49.02
N GLU A 588 33.33 78.55 47.82
CA GLU A 588 33.01 79.95 47.48
C GLU A 588 31.55 80.16 47.04
N THR A 589 30.75 79.10 46.95
CA THR A 589 29.37 79.14 46.46
C THR A 589 28.34 78.90 47.56
N PHE A 590 27.22 79.61 47.48
CA PHE A 590 26.07 79.50 48.38
C PHE A 590 24.91 78.82 47.65
N THR A 591 24.45 77.67 48.15
CA THR A 591 23.46 76.83 47.46
C THR A 591 22.27 76.53 48.36
N VAL A 592 21.05 76.65 47.83
CA VAL A 592 19.83 76.24 48.53
C VAL A 592 19.58 74.76 48.25
N THR A 593 19.44 73.98 49.32
CA THR A 593 19.16 72.54 49.28
C THR A 593 17.70 72.31 49.65
N ASN A 594 16.93 71.68 48.77
CA ASN A 594 15.53 71.33 49.02
C ASN A 594 15.45 69.86 49.45
N LYS A 595 14.73 69.57 50.53
CA LYS A 595 14.42 68.22 50.98
C LYS A 595 12.92 67.99 50.83
N HIS A 596 12.54 67.04 49.97
CA HIS A 596 11.15 66.71 49.67
C HIS A 596 10.91 65.21 49.92
N ILE A 597 9.94 64.86 50.76
CA ILE A 597 9.54 63.47 51.04
C ILE A 597 8.42 63.10 50.07
N ILE A 598 8.62 62.06 49.25
CA ILE A 598 7.63 61.58 48.26
C ILE A 598 6.92 60.35 48.82
N CYS A 599 5.58 60.38 48.86
CA CYS A 599 4.75 59.25 49.30
C CYS A 599 4.32 58.37 48.11
N PRO A 600 4.20 57.04 48.28
CA PRO A 600 3.58 56.16 47.29
C PRO A 600 2.10 56.50 47.04
N ALA A 601 1.56 56.12 45.88
CA ALA A 601 0.14 56.33 45.54
C ALA A 601 -0.79 55.62 46.54
N PHE A 602 -1.76 56.34 47.11
CA PHE A 602 -2.65 55.86 48.17
C PHE A 602 -4.12 55.96 47.74
N GLN A 603 -4.86 54.85 47.75
CA GLN A 603 -6.29 54.79 47.40
C GLN A 603 -7.13 54.30 48.58
N GLU A 604 -7.97 55.19 49.11
CA GLU A 604 -8.81 54.93 50.29
C GLU A 604 -9.85 53.81 50.05
N SER A 605 -10.27 53.58 48.81
CA SER A 605 -11.20 52.50 48.43
C SER A 605 -10.66 51.11 48.71
N ASN A 606 -9.34 50.93 48.59
CA ASN A 606 -8.67 49.64 48.74
C ASN A 606 -8.46 49.27 50.20
N CYS A 607 -8.68 50.20 51.13
CA CYS A 607 -8.47 50.00 52.56
C CYS A 607 -9.68 49.35 53.24
N LYS A 608 -9.46 48.44 54.19
CA LYS A 608 -10.50 47.95 55.10
C LYS A 608 -11.00 49.12 55.97
N ASN A 609 -12.31 49.22 56.16
CA ASN A 609 -12.91 50.32 56.94
C ASN A 609 -12.25 50.40 58.33
N ASP A 610 -11.94 51.64 58.77
CA ASP A 610 -11.27 52.00 60.03
C ASP A 610 -9.78 51.60 60.19
N THR A 611 -9.06 51.32 59.10
CA THR A 611 -7.62 50.97 59.15
C THR A 611 -6.66 52.02 58.60
N ILE A 612 -7.15 53.22 58.24
CA ILE A 612 -6.32 54.29 57.67
C ILE A 612 -5.61 55.07 58.78
N GLN A 613 -4.28 55.13 58.75
CA GLN A 613 -3.46 55.91 59.69
C GLN A 613 -2.40 56.74 58.95
N THR A 614 -1.94 57.83 59.59
CA THR A 614 -0.82 58.64 59.08
C THR A 614 0.48 58.14 59.70
N ALA A 615 1.51 57.91 58.89
CA ALA A 615 2.82 57.47 59.35
C ALA A 615 3.42 58.47 60.35
N ALA A 616 4.28 57.99 61.26
CA ALA A 616 4.81 58.75 62.40
C ALA A 616 5.56 60.05 62.04
N ASN A 617 6.01 60.21 60.79
CA ASN A 617 6.65 61.43 60.29
C ASN A 617 5.65 62.52 59.85
N GLY A 618 4.34 62.28 60.00
CA GLY A 618 3.28 63.25 59.71
C GLY A 618 3.08 63.57 58.23
N CYS A 619 3.68 62.81 57.32
CA CYS A 619 3.72 63.12 55.89
C CYS A 619 2.89 62.15 55.00
N CYS A 620 2.90 60.83 55.23
CA CYS A 620 2.23 59.84 54.35
C CYS A 620 1.10 59.05 55.04
N LYS A 621 0.04 58.66 54.29
CA LYS A 621 -1.05 57.78 54.77
C LYS A 621 -0.78 56.29 54.45
N ILE A 622 -1.20 55.38 55.34
CA ILE A 622 -1.10 53.91 55.22
C ILE A 622 -2.40 53.21 55.66
N CYS A 623 -2.70 52.01 55.15
CA CYS A 623 -3.86 51.20 55.54
C CYS A 623 -3.70 49.71 55.19
N VAL A 624 -4.63 48.83 55.62
CA VAL A 624 -4.67 47.41 55.24
C VAL A 624 -5.60 47.17 54.04
N GLU A 625 -5.11 46.54 52.97
CA GLU A 625 -5.85 46.33 51.71
C GLU A 625 -6.95 45.24 51.79
N LYS A 626 -8.17 45.51 51.28
CA LYS A 626 -9.37 44.64 51.33
C LYS A 626 -9.21 43.31 50.60
N GLU A 627 -8.52 43.27 49.46
CA GLU A 627 -8.48 42.09 48.60
C GLU A 627 -7.48 41.01 49.04
N LYS A 628 -6.54 41.35 49.93
CA LYS A 628 -5.54 40.41 50.46
C LYS A 628 -5.89 39.90 51.87
N ALA A 629 -7.04 40.26 52.42
CA ALA A 629 -7.43 39.86 53.77
C ALA A 629 -7.82 38.36 53.84
N CYS A 630 -7.48 37.71 54.97
CA CYS A 630 -7.89 36.34 55.27
C CYS A 630 -9.43 36.17 55.21
N ARG A 631 -9.89 35.30 54.30
CA ARG A 631 -11.32 35.07 54.03
C ARG A 631 -11.61 33.60 53.67
N LEU A 632 -12.89 33.25 53.63
CA LEU A 632 -13.37 31.97 53.12
C LEU A 632 -13.23 31.90 51.60
N PHE A 633 -12.76 30.76 51.13
CA PHE A 633 -12.68 30.42 49.72
C PHE A 633 -13.36 29.06 49.49
N ASN A 634 -14.40 29.05 48.66
CA ASN A 634 -15.18 27.85 48.38
C ASN A 634 -14.48 27.01 47.31
N ARG A 635 -14.24 25.73 47.59
CA ARG A 635 -13.61 24.80 46.66
C ARG A 635 -14.39 23.50 46.55
N THR A 636 -14.87 23.20 45.36
CA THR A 636 -15.45 21.88 45.05
C THR A 636 -14.35 20.83 45.07
N THR A 637 -14.47 19.85 45.94
CA THR A 637 -13.48 18.79 46.12
C THR A 637 -14.14 17.43 45.91
N PRO A 638 -13.62 16.59 44.98
CA PRO A 638 -14.11 15.24 44.81
C PRO A 638 -13.66 14.37 45.98
N ILE A 639 -14.62 13.73 46.65
CA ILE A 639 -14.39 12.80 47.75
C ILE A 639 -14.57 11.38 47.24
N ASN A 640 -13.59 10.52 47.54
CA ASN A 640 -13.65 9.08 47.34
C ASN A 640 -13.34 8.40 48.68
N HIS A 641 -14.32 7.72 49.26
CA HIS A 641 -14.17 7.00 50.52
C HIS A 641 -14.84 5.63 50.42
N ASN A 642 -14.08 4.57 50.70
CA ASN A 642 -14.52 3.17 50.62
C ASN A 642 -15.18 2.77 49.27
N GLY A 643 -14.70 3.33 48.15
CA GLY A 643 -15.20 3.00 46.81
C GLY A 643 -16.42 3.81 46.35
N CYS A 644 -16.88 4.76 47.16
CA CYS A 644 -18.05 5.61 46.88
C CYS A 644 -17.61 7.05 46.62
N GLN A 645 -18.17 7.69 45.58
CA GLN A 645 -17.69 8.97 45.06
C GLN A 645 -18.77 10.06 45.02
N THR A 646 -18.42 11.27 45.43
CA THR A 646 -19.26 12.46 45.26
C THR A 646 -18.40 13.73 45.22
N GLU A 647 -18.96 14.85 44.75
CA GLU A 647 -18.30 16.16 44.80
C GLU A 647 -18.97 17.03 45.86
N LEU A 648 -18.18 17.57 46.80
CA LEU A 648 -18.67 18.44 47.87
C LEU A 648 -17.99 19.80 47.80
N ASN A 649 -18.77 20.86 48.01
CA ASN A 649 -18.21 22.18 48.24
C ASN A 649 -17.64 22.25 49.67
N MET A 650 -16.31 22.29 49.77
CA MET A 650 -15.57 22.34 51.03
C MET A 650 -14.83 23.67 51.11
N PRO A 651 -15.35 24.66 51.87
CA PRO A 651 -14.70 25.95 52.05
C PRO A 651 -13.38 25.81 52.82
N SER A 652 -12.38 26.60 52.44
CA SER A 652 -11.07 26.71 53.08
C SER A 652 -10.68 28.17 53.30
N CYS A 653 -9.76 28.44 54.24
CA CYS A 653 -9.28 29.80 54.49
C CYS A 653 -8.10 30.17 53.60
N GLU A 654 -8.18 31.31 52.92
CA GLU A 654 -7.10 31.86 52.11
C GLU A 654 -6.99 33.38 52.29
N GLY A 655 -5.76 33.89 52.32
CA GLY A 655 -5.46 35.31 52.40
C GLY A 655 -4.27 35.62 53.32
N SER A 656 -3.92 36.90 53.40
CA SER A 656 -2.82 37.42 54.20
C SER A 656 -3.29 37.91 55.57
N CYS A 657 -2.37 37.78 56.53
CA CYS A 657 -2.52 38.24 57.90
C CYS A 657 -1.28 39.04 58.30
N ASP A 658 -1.45 40.03 59.16
CA ASP A 658 -0.36 40.95 59.51
C ASP A 658 0.75 40.22 60.26
N THR A 659 1.88 40.07 59.59
CA THR A 659 3.12 39.55 60.16
C THR A 659 4.20 40.61 59.96
N PHE A 660 4.90 40.97 61.04
CA PHE A 660 5.97 41.95 60.98
C PHE A 660 7.16 41.55 61.85
N THR A 661 8.30 42.09 61.46
CA THR A 661 9.53 42.07 62.25
C THR A 661 10.10 43.47 62.18
N LYS A 662 10.21 44.16 63.32
CA LYS A 662 10.69 45.54 63.37
C LYS A 662 11.59 45.76 64.58
N TYR A 663 12.59 46.62 64.45
CA TYR A 663 13.38 47.05 65.59
C TYR A 663 12.56 48.03 66.44
N SER A 664 12.37 47.71 67.72
CA SER A 664 11.67 48.57 68.67
C SER A 664 12.73 49.31 69.49
N GLU A 665 12.91 50.60 69.22
CA GLU A 665 13.89 51.43 69.92
C GLU A 665 13.61 51.47 71.43
N ALA A 666 12.33 51.49 71.84
CA ALA A 666 11.91 51.46 73.24
C ALA A 666 12.28 50.14 73.95
N ALA A 667 12.34 49.02 73.22
CA ALA A 667 12.75 47.72 73.75
C ALA A 667 14.23 47.38 73.44
N ALA A 668 14.92 48.23 72.66
CA ALA A 668 16.25 48.03 72.10
C ALA A 668 16.47 46.66 71.41
N ALA A 669 15.39 46.02 70.92
CA ALA A 669 15.42 44.68 70.36
C ALA A 669 14.46 44.55 69.15
N MET A 670 14.62 43.46 68.38
CA MET A 670 13.70 43.13 67.29
C MET A 670 12.41 42.55 67.86
N GLU A 671 11.27 43.19 67.58
CA GLU A 671 9.94 42.68 67.85
C GLU A 671 9.44 41.89 66.65
N HIS A 672 8.94 40.69 66.92
CA HIS A 672 8.39 39.79 65.92
C HIS A 672 6.92 39.49 66.25
N SER A 673 6.05 39.60 65.25
CA SER A 673 4.65 39.19 65.36
C SER A 673 4.31 38.41 64.11
N CYS A 674 4.00 37.12 64.24
CA CYS A 674 3.55 36.29 63.14
C CYS A 674 2.07 35.94 63.34
N SER A 675 1.32 36.05 62.25
CA SER A 675 -0.06 35.62 62.20
C SER A 675 -0.36 34.98 60.84
N CYS A 676 -1.08 33.86 60.87
CA CYS A 676 -1.48 33.10 59.69
C CYS A 676 -3.00 33.08 59.55
N CYS A 677 -3.46 33.02 58.30
CA CYS A 677 -4.88 32.86 57.98
C CYS A 677 -5.30 31.44 58.29
N LYS A 678 -6.23 31.28 59.24
CA LYS A 678 -6.76 29.97 59.65
C LYS A 678 -8.24 30.04 60.00
N GLU A 679 -8.87 28.88 60.12
CA GLU A 679 -10.25 28.76 60.55
C GLU A 679 -10.44 29.31 61.97
N ARG A 680 -11.40 30.22 62.14
CA ARG A 680 -11.86 30.66 63.47
C ARG A 680 -13.01 29.80 63.95
N ARG A 681 -13.85 29.35 63.01
CA ARG A 681 -14.99 28.48 63.30
C ARG A 681 -15.15 27.44 62.21
N ALA A 682 -15.31 26.20 62.64
CA ALA A 682 -15.58 25.08 61.76
C ALA A 682 -16.57 24.12 62.43
N SER A 683 -17.35 23.43 61.63
CA SER A 683 -18.33 22.44 62.09
C SER A 683 -18.12 21.12 61.35
N ASN A 684 -18.33 19.99 62.03
CA ASN A 684 -18.32 18.68 61.38
C ASN A 684 -19.64 18.47 60.66
N ARG A 685 -19.59 18.24 59.35
CA ARG A 685 -20.76 17.92 58.53
C ARG A 685 -20.66 16.49 58.03
N THR A 686 -21.72 15.72 58.24
CA THR A 686 -21.84 14.36 57.73
C THR A 686 -22.72 14.37 56.50
N VAL A 687 -22.24 13.74 55.43
CA VAL A 687 -23.00 13.51 54.21
C VAL A 687 -23.03 12.03 53.90
N THR A 688 -24.09 11.59 53.22
CA THR A 688 -24.23 10.20 52.79
C THR A 688 -23.70 10.08 51.37
N LEU A 689 -22.67 9.26 51.17
CA LEU A 689 -22.11 8.92 49.87
C LEU A 689 -22.86 7.72 49.30
N ALA A 690 -23.26 7.80 48.03
CA ALA A 690 -23.82 6.68 47.29
C ALA A 690 -22.71 5.89 46.59
N CYS A 691 -22.77 4.58 46.71
CA CYS A 691 -21.81 3.64 46.13
C CYS A 691 -22.42 2.98 44.88
N GLU A 692 -21.60 2.52 43.94
CA GLU A 692 -22.10 1.88 42.70
C GLU A 692 -22.86 0.58 42.95
N ASP A 693 -22.65 -0.06 44.10
CA ASP A 693 -23.38 -1.27 44.54
C ASP A 693 -24.74 -0.98 45.20
N GLY A 694 -25.17 0.30 45.23
CA GLY A 694 -26.43 0.75 45.82
C GLY A 694 -26.39 0.96 47.34
N THR A 695 -25.26 0.67 48.00
CA THR A 695 -25.08 0.93 49.42
C THR A 695 -24.76 2.41 49.70
N HIS A 696 -24.93 2.83 50.94
CA HIS A 696 -24.76 4.22 51.37
C HIS A 696 -23.80 4.30 52.56
N VAL A 697 -22.74 5.09 52.44
CA VAL A 697 -21.70 5.25 53.48
C VAL A 697 -21.71 6.67 54.00
N GLN A 698 -21.72 6.85 55.33
CA GLN A 698 -21.63 8.18 55.93
C GLN A 698 -20.18 8.67 55.93
N PHE A 699 -19.96 9.89 55.45
CA PHE A 699 -18.67 10.56 55.46
C PHE A 699 -18.78 11.90 56.18
N THR A 700 -17.99 12.07 57.24
CA THR A 700 -17.94 13.30 58.03
C THR A 700 -16.69 14.09 57.69
N TYR A 701 -16.85 15.37 57.35
CA TYR A 701 -15.75 16.29 57.08
C TYR A 701 -15.89 17.59 57.87
N VAL A 702 -14.77 18.29 58.05
CA VAL A 702 -14.73 19.60 58.69
C VAL A 702 -15.10 20.67 57.66
N HIS A 703 -16.21 21.36 57.88
CA HIS A 703 -16.68 22.47 57.06
C HIS A 703 -16.28 23.79 57.73
N VAL A 704 -15.47 24.59 57.05
CA VAL A 704 -15.01 25.89 57.58
C VAL A 704 -16.13 26.92 57.42
N GLU A 705 -16.52 27.55 58.53
CA GLU A 705 -17.61 28.54 58.56
C GLU A 705 -17.12 29.98 58.65
N GLU A 706 -15.91 30.19 59.16
CA GLU A 706 -15.32 31.53 59.31
C GLU A 706 -13.79 31.45 59.34
N CYS A 707 -13.15 32.40 58.65
CA CYS A 707 -11.70 32.53 58.57
C CYS A 707 -11.23 33.82 59.24
N GLY A 708 -10.03 33.78 59.82
CA GLY A 708 -9.39 34.99 60.33
C GLY A 708 -7.93 34.79 60.71
N CYS A 709 -7.31 35.88 61.14
CA CYS A 709 -5.89 35.90 61.48
C CYS A 709 -5.67 35.44 62.91
N GLY A 710 -4.88 34.38 63.09
CA GLY A 710 -4.48 33.88 64.40
C GLY A 710 -2.98 34.02 64.60
N HIS A 711 -2.56 34.40 65.81
CA HIS A 711 -1.14 34.45 66.16
C HIS A 711 -0.50 33.06 66.14
N THR A 712 0.74 33.02 65.64
CA THR A 712 1.59 31.83 65.57
C THR A 712 3.02 32.22 65.95
N GLU A 713 3.79 31.32 66.57
CA GLU A 713 5.20 31.61 66.88
C GLU A 713 6.08 31.57 65.62
N CYS A 714 6.97 32.56 65.47
CA CYS A 714 7.78 32.76 64.26
C CYS A 714 8.96 31.77 64.11
N THR A 715 9.11 30.78 65.00
CA THR A 715 10.37 30.03 65.21
C THR A 715 10.29 28.53 64.96
N THR A 716 9.16 27.97 64.50
CA THR A 716 9.07 26.53 64.16
C THR A 716 8.66 26.30 62.70
N PRO A 717 9.50 25.67 61.87
CA PRO A 717 9.08 25.14 60.57
C PRO A 717 8.13 23.96 60.81
N ALA A 718 6.95 23.96 60.17
CA ALA A 718 6.12 22.77 60.13
C ALA A 718 6.91 21.64 59.43
N ALA A 719 7.24 20.59 60.18
CA ALA A 719 7.97 19.44 59.70
C ALA A 719 7.23 18.79 58.52
N LEU A 720 7.79 18.92 57.31
CA LEU A 720 7.37 18.18 56.13
C LEU A 720 8.55 17.39 55.59
N HIS A 721 8.58 16.10 55.92
CA HIS A 721 8.97 15.00 55.03
C HIS A 721 8.48 13.71 55.72
N VAL A 722 7.89 12.73 55.03
CA VAL A 722 8.44 12.04 53.87
C VAL A 722 7.32 11.59 52.91
N ARG A 723 7.33 12.07 51.65
CA ARG A 723 6.74 11.33 50.52
C ARG A 723 7.89 10.80 49.66
N ARG A 724 8.18 9.50 49.80
CA ARG A 724 9.11 8.74 48.94
C ARG A 724 8.56 8.72 47.52
N LYS A 725 9.31 9.28 46.55
CA LYS A 725 9.12 9.00 45.12
C LYS A 725 9.61 7.58 44.82
N ARG A 726 8.74 6.74 44.25
CA ARG A 726 9.09 5.45 43.64
C ARG A 726 10.02 5.70 42.45
N ARG A 727 11.16 5.00 42.42
CA ARG A 727 12.06 4.89 41.28
C ARG A 727 11.85 3.50 40.69
N PHE A 728 11.39 3.44 39.44
CA PHE A 728 11.42 2.22 38.63
C PHE A 728 12.84 2.05 38.06
N THR A 729 13.42 0.88 38.25
CA THR A 729 14.56 0.36 37.49
C THR A 729 14.32 -1.12 37.26
N LEU A 730 14.59 -1.55 36.03
CA LEU A 730 14.31 -2.86 35.44
C LEU A 730 14.84 -4.05 36.26
N GLN A 731 13.98 -5.06 36.42
CA GLN A 731 14.23 -6.46 36.05
C GLN A 731 12.90 -7.11 35.66
#